data_AF-A0AA88UJ61-F1
#
_entry.id   AF-A0AA88UJ61-F1
#
_cell.length_a   1.000
_cell.length_b   1.000
_cell.length_c   1.000
_cell.angle_alpha   90.00
_cell.angle_beta   90.00
_cell.angle_gamma   90.00
#
_symmetry.space_group_name_H-M   'P 1'
#
loop_
_entity.id
_entity.type
_entity.pdbx_description
1 polymer ?
#
loop_
_entity_poly.entity_id
_entity_poly.type
_entity_poly.pdbx_seq_one_letter_code
_entity_poly.pdbx_strand_id
1 'polypeptide(L)'
;MPGMTAYAGFYEICSPKKGENVFISAASGAVGQLVGQFAKLLGCYVVGSAGTQEKIELLKNKFRFYEALKNKEEKDLDAALKRHKKLDKMLLLSYNFEGKGFPRQTCVSLSDRKTHFTKNMLNSTPEKKLTRTWHIFITMAEGEQVKNKQIIFKDYVGGVPPKESDMVLQTGTMTLKVPQGVKGVVVKNLYLSCDPYMRTRMRKLQGSYVESFTRGSPIVGFGVAKVLHSGDPNFKEGDLVWGMTGWEEYSLIITTTETLFKIEHTDVPLSYYTGLLGMPGITAYVGFYEIYDPKKGEKVFISAASGAVGQIVGQFAKLLGCYVVGSAGTKEKVDLLKNKFGFDEAFNYKEEKYLSVALKRYFPDGIDVYFENVGGVMLDAVLVNMRLRGRIAFCGLISQYNREKPEGIHNLNCLIAKRVRAEGFLVLDYYHRYPKFLDMVLPYIKQGKISYVEDIAEGLESAPAALVGLFSGRNVGKQNLTATMVEGEQVKNKQIIFKDYVSGFPKESDMVLKTGTMVLKVPHGVKGVVVKNLYLSCDPYMRSRMRDLRGSYVEPFTPGSPVVGYGVAKVLDSGDPNFKEGDLVWGMTGWEEYSLITATETLFKIQHTDVPLSYYTGLLGMPGMTAYAGFYEICSPKKGESVFVSAASGAVGQLVGQFAKLLGCYVVGSAGTKEKVSAMIIYCVQKKWRASSNSAMINRNNSTVHSTLPSYLSYFAKEKTCNVPLLRALFYGLVELPISCITFRWLDFAYRANFGCLDFVISRKQVVQNDSYINNLLSFCFANSPLPLKVDLLKNKFGFDEAFNYKEEKDLDAALKRYFPNGIDIYFENVGGEMLDAVLVNMRLRGRIAVCGLISQYNLEKPEGVHNLFCLITKRVRMEGFLVFDYYHLYPKFLETVLPYIKEGKISYVEDIAEGLESAPAALVGLFSGRNVGKQVVVVAKE
;
A
#
# COMPACT_ATOMS: atom_id res chain seq x y z
N MET A 1 21.35 -22.90 -42.69
CA MET A 1 20.76 -21.72 -42.01
C MET A 1 20.72 -21.76 -40.46
N PRO A 2 20.73 -22.91 -39.74
CA PRO A 2 20.59 -22.92 -38.27
C PRO A 2 21.56 -22.00 -37.51
N GLY A 3 22.82 -21.88 -37.95
CA GLY A 3 23.81 -21.00 -37.32
C GLY A 3 23.46 -19.51 -37.41
N MET A 4 23.03 -19.03 -38.58
CA MET A 4 22.58 -17.64 -38.73
C MET A 4 21.33 -17.35 -37.90
N THR A 5 20.38 -18.29 -37.87
CA THR A 5 19.17 -18.17 -37.04
C THR A 5 19.51 -18.12 -35.55
N ALA A 6 20.42 -18.98 -35.08
CA ALA A 6 20.89 -18.98 -33.70
C ALA A 6 21.60 -17.68 -33.35
N TYR A 7 22.48 -17.19 -34.24
CA TYR A 7 23.24 -15.97 -34.01
C TYR A 7 22.33 -14.74 -33.92
N ALA A 8 21.48 -14.51 -34.93
CA ALA A 8 20.62 -13.34 -34.95
C ALA A 8 19.59 -13.38 -33.80
N GLY A 9 18.99 -14.55 -33.54
CA GLY A 9 18.06 -14.73 -32.42
C GLY A 9 18.72 -14.47 -31.06
N PHE A 10 19.92 -15.00 -30.84
CA PHE A 10 20.60 -14.88 -29.56
C PHE A 10 21.25 -13.51 -29.37
N TYR A 11 22.14 -13.08 -30.26
CA TYR A 11 22.96 -11.88 -30.06
C TYR A 11 22.26 -10.58 -30.44
N GLU A 12 21.37 -10.58 -31.44
CA GLU A 12 20.74 -9.35 -31.93
C GLU A 12 19.35 -9.13 -31.33
N ILE A 13 18.53 -10.17 -31.26
CA ILE A 13 17.14 -10.05 -30.76
C ILE A 13 17.11 -10.17 -29.24
N CYS A 14 17.61 -11.28 -28.67
CA CYS A 14 17.61 -11.47 -27.22
C CYS A 14 18.68 -10.62 -26.50
N SER A 15 19.79 -10.31 -27.18
CA SER A 15 20.90 -9.48 -26.67
C SER A 15 21.29 -9.73 -25.20
N PRO A 16 21.54 -10.99 -24.77
CA PRO A 16 21.75 -11.32 -23.38
C PRO A 16 23.09 -10.80 -22.87
N LYS A 17 23.21 -10.68 -21.55
CA LYS A 17 24.42 -10.28 -20.83
C LYS A 17 25.04 -11.46 -20.08
N LYS A 18 26.33 -11.35 -19.80
CA LYS A 18 27.07 -12.31 -18.97
C LYS A 18 26.38 -12.45 -17.60
N GLY A 19 26.20 -13.70 -17.15
CA GLY A 19 25.55 -14.03 -15.88
C GLY A 19 24.02 -14.13 -15.95
N GLU A 20 23.38 -13.81 -17.08
CA GLU A 20 21.92 -13.97 -17.23
C GLU A 20 21.50 -15.44 -17.37
N ASN A 21 20.25 -15.73 -17.02
CA ASN A 21 19.65 -17.05 -17.19
C ASN A 21 19.03 -17.17 -18.59
N VAL A 22 19.48 -18.13 -19.37
CA VAL A 22 19.01 -18.41 -20.73
C VAL A 22 18.25 -19.73 -20.72
N PHE A 23 16.95 -19.67 -20.96
CA PHE A 23 16.12 -20.86 -21.18
C PHE A 23 15.92 -21.11 -22.67
N ILE A 24 16.15 -22.35 -23.10
CA ILE A 24 16.05 -22.76 -24.51
C ILE A 24 15.00 -23.86 -24.63
N SER A 25 13.85 -23.53 -25.20
CA SER A 25 12.86 -24.54 -25.56
C SER A 25 13.38 -25.40 -26.73
N ALA A 26 13.10 -26.71 -26.69
CA ALA A 26 13.57 -27.66 -27.69
C ALA A 26 15.10 -27.60 -27.92
N ALA A 27 15.87 -27.44 -26.83
CA ALA A 27 17.32 -27.24 -26.82
C ALA A 27 18.11 -28.30 -27.58
N SER A 28 17.60 -29.53 -27.70
CA SER A 28 18.24 -30.61 -28.45
C SER A 28 18.22 -30.41 -29.97
N GLY A 29 17.46 -29.45 -30.49
CA GLY A 29 17.41 -29.12 -31.92
C GLY A 29 18.64 -28.34 -32.39
N ALA A 30 18.88 -28.31 -33.71
CA ALA A 30 20.08 -27.71 -34.30
C ALA A 30 20.31 -26.24 -33.90
N VAL A 31 19.25 -25.42 -33.84
CA VAL A 31 19.32 -24.02 -33.39
C VAL A 31 19.53 -23.95 -31.88
N GLY A 32 18.78 -24.73 -31.10
CA GLY A 32 18.86 -24.74 -29.63
C GLY A 32 20.24 -25.13 -29.11
N GLN A 33 20.92 -26.07 -29.76
CA GLN A 33 22.28 -26.47 -29.42
C GLN A 33 23.28 -25.31 -29.61
N LEU A 34 23.15 -24.56 -30.70
CA LEU A 34 24.03 -23.42 -31.01
C LEU A 34 23.77 -22.25 -30.06
N VAL A 35 22.50 -21.92 -29.81
CA VAL A 35 22.12 -20.90 -28.83
C VAL A 35 22.67 -21.24 -27.44
N GLY A 36 22.60 -22.50 -27.02
CA GLY A 36 23.15 -22.92 -25.73
C GLY A 36 24.66 -22.81 -25.65
N GLN A 37 25.38 -23.10 -26.74
CA GLN A 37 26.82 -22.90 -26.81
C GLN A 37 27.19 -21.41 -26.77
N PHE A 38 26.49 -20.57 -27.53
CA PHE A 38 26.68 -19.10 -27.49
C PHE A 38 26.44 -18.55 -26.08
N ALA A 39 25.37 -18.99 -25.42
CA ALA A 39 25.05 -18.60 -24.05
C ALA A 39 26.14 -19.03 -23.06
N LYS A 40 26.68 -20.25 -23.18
CA LYS A 40 27.80 -20.70 -22.36
C LYS A 40 29.07 -19.88 -22.60
N LEU A 41 29.41 -19.61 -23.86
CA LEU A 41 30.58 -18.79 -24.21
C LEU A 41 30.46 -17.36 -23.65
N LEU A 42 29.25 -16.81 -23.64
CA LEU A 42 28.96 -15.50 -23.06
C LEU A 42 28.96 -15.51 -21.52
N GLY A 43 29.02 -16.68 -20.88
CA GLY A 43 28.99 -16.84 -19.43
C GLY A 43 27.59 -16.77 -18.83
N CYS A 44 26.56 -17.13 -19.59
CA CYS A 44 25.17 -17.23 -19.13
C CYS A 44 24.90 -18.59 -18.45
N TYR A 45 23.90 -18.62 -17.58
CA TYR A 45 23.36 -19.85 -17.02
C TYR A 45 22.32 -20.45 -17.98
N VAL A 46 22.60 -21.64 -18.52
CA VAL A 46 21.78 -22.23 -19.60
C VAL A 46 20.95 -23.41 -19.11
N VAL A 47 19.63 -23.32 -19.31
CA VAL A 47 18.64 -24.38 -19.09
C VAL A 47 17.97 -24.71 -20.42
N GLY A 48 17.78 -26.00 -20.71
CA GLY A 48 17.15 -26.44 -21.96
C GLY A 48 15.99 -27.42 -21.74
N SER A 49 14.97 -27.38 -22.58
CA SER A 49 13.94 -28.43 -22.61
C SER A 49 14.14 -29.38 -23.79
N ALA A 50 13.82 -30.66 -23.61
CA ALA A 50 13.84 -31.65 -24.68
C ALA A 50 12.70 -32.67 -24.55
N GLY A 51 12.33 -33.27 -25.69
CA GLY A 51 11.18 -34.16 -25.78
C GLY A 51 11.36 -35.55 -25.15
N THR A 52 12.61 -36.02 -25.00
CA THR A 52 12.93 -37.36 -24.50
C THR A 52 14.08 -37.33 -23.50
N GLN A 53 14.15 -38.33 -22.63
CA GLN A 53 15.22 -38.46 -21.63
C GLN A 53 16.61 -38.61 -22.28
N GLU A 54 16.69 -39.35 -23.37
CA GLU A 54 17.92 -39.51 -24.17
C GLU A 54 18.43 -38.15 -24.69
N LYS A 55 17.53 -37.28 -25.17
CA LYS A 55 17.88 -35.92 -25.63
C LYS A 55 18.29 -35.01 -24.47
N ILE A 56 17.73 -35.21 -23.28
CA ILE A 56 18.13 -34.51 -22.04
C ILE A 56 19.56 -34.92 -21.65
N GLU A 57 19.88 -36.21 -21.71
CA GLU A 57 21.21 -36.74 -21.43
C GLU A 57 22.24 -36.23 -22.46
N LEU A 58 21.87 -36.17 -23.74
CA LEU A 58 22.70 -35.55 -24.77
C LEU A 58 23.04 -34.08 -24.43
N LEU A 59 22.05 -33.29 -24.00
CA LEU A 59 22.25 -31.88 -23.63
C LEU A 59 23.16 -31.72 -22.40
N LYS A 60 23.01 -32.60 -21.40
CA LYS A 60 23.86 -32.61 -20.19
C LYS A 60 25.28 -33.05 -20.51
N ASN A 61 25.43 -34.17 -21.20
CA ASN A 61 26.72 -34.85 -21.35
C ASN A 61 27.57 -34.21 -22.45
N LYS A 62 26.96 -33.80 -23.57
CA LYS A 62 27.69 -33.27 -24.74
C LYS A 62 27.81 -31.75 -24.71
N PHE A 63 26.76 -31.05 -24.31
CA PHE A 63 26.71 -29.58 -24.37
C PHE A 63 26.78 -28.90 -23.00
N ARG A 64 26.91 -29.67 -21.91
CA ARG A 64 27.07 -29.20 -20.52
C ARG A 64 26.00 -28.19 -20.09
N PHE A 65 24.77 -28.36 -20.54
CA PHE A 65 23.64 -27.57 -20.04
C PHE A 65 23.48 -27.84 -18.55
N TYR A 66 23.24 -26.80 -17.74
CA TYR A 66 23.23 -26.95 -16.29
C TYR A 66 22.02 -27.79 -15.80
N GLU A 67 20.86 -27.64 -16.47
CA GLU A 67 19.70 -28.51 -16.29
C GLU A 67 18.98 -28.75 -17.62
N ALA A 68 18.43 -29.96 -17.81
CA ALA A 68 17.63 -30.33 -18.97
C ALA A 68 16.36 -31.08 -18.56
N LEU A 69 15.21 -30.67 -19.11
CA LEU A 69 13.86 -31.04 -18.64
C LEU A 69 12.99 -31.69 -19.72
N LYS A 70 12.09 -32.58 -19.32
CA LYS A 70 11.17 -33.30 -20.22
C LYS A 70 9.96 -32.42 -20.52
N ASN A 71 9.61 -32.29 -21.81
CA ASN A 71 8.57 -31.37 -22.32
C ASN A 71 7.12 -31.52 -21.78
N LYS A 72 6.83 -32.38 -20.78
CA LYS A 72 5.43 -32.73 -20.41
C LYS A 72 4.95 -32.32 -19.01
N GLU A 73 5.77 -31.72 -18.14
CA GLU A 73 5.32 -31.38 -16.78
C GLU A 73 5.69 -29.95 -16.39
N GLU A 74 4.68 -29.08 -16.29
CA GLU A 74 4.79 -27.68 -15.85
C GLU A 74 5.48 -27.55 -14.48
N LYS A 75 5.33 -28.57 -13.62
CA LYS A 75 5.98 -28.68 -12.31
C LYS A 75 7.51 -28.81 -12.39
N ASP A 76 8.04 -29.39 -13.46
CA ASP A 76 9.48 -29.63 -13.61
C ASP A 76 10.24 -28.36 -13.99
N LEU A 77 9.63 -27.42 -14.72
CA LEU A 77 10.23 -26.13 -15.06
C LEU A 77 10.41 -25.24 -13.83
N ASP A 78 9.37 -25.14 -13.02
CA ASP A 78 9.39 -24.37 -11.78
C ASP A 78 10.32 -25.02 -10.74
N ALA A 79 10.36 -26.36 -10.70
CA ALA A 79 11.32 -27.11 -9.88
C ALA A 79 12.77 -26.95 -10.35
N ALA A 80 13.05 -26.85 -11.65
CA ALA A 80 14.39 -26.64 -12.22
C ALA A 80 14.92 -25.22 -11.97
N LEU A 81 14.11 -24.20 -12.27
CA LEU A 81 14.42 -22.81 -11.92
C LEU A 81 14.66 -22.66 -10.40
N LYS A 82 13.95 -23.43 -9.57
CA LYS A 82 14.20 -23.55 -8.12
C LYS A 82 15.42 -24.42 -7.76
N ARG A 83 15.78 -25.42 -8.56
CA ARG A 83 16.95 -26.30 -8.36
C ARG A 83 18.26 -25.63 -8.74
N HIS A 84 18.29 -24.65 -9.64
CA HIS A 84 19.49 -23.81 -9.79
C HIS A 84 19.81 -23.04 -8.50
N LYS A 85 18.79 -22.57 -7.76
CA LYS A 85 18.99 -22.05 -6.40
C LYS A 85 19.42 -23.12 -5.38
N LYS A 86 19.41 -24.41 -5.75
CA LYS A 86 19.59 -25.57 -4.87
C LYS A 86 20.77 -26.49 -5.24
N LEU A 87 21.46 -26.28 -6.37
CA LEU A 87 22.64 -27.07 -6.81
C LEU A 87 23.94 -26.67 -6.10
N ASP A 88 23.87 -25.75 -5.14
CA ASP A 88 24.87 -25.62 -4.07
C ASP A 88 24.61 -26.56 -2.88
N LYS A 89 23.57 -27.41 -2.90
CA LYS A 89 23.32 -28.44 -1.86
C LYS A 89 22.23 -29.46 -2.25
N MET A 90 22.62 -30.68 -2.61
CA MET A 90 21.75 -31.85 -2.40
C MET A 90 22.56 -33.10 -2.05
N LEU A 91 22.27 -33.66 -0.88
CA LEU A 91 22.22 -35.09 -0.64
C LEU A 91 21.23 -35.35 0.50
N LEU A 92 20.06 -35.88 0.16
CA LEU A 92 19.23 -36.69 1.04
C LEU A 92 18.20 -37.46 0.21
N LEU A 93 18.30 -38.78 0.27
CA LEU A 93 17.24 -39.74 -0.08
C LEU A 93 16.51 -40.13 1.21
N SER A 94 15.20 -40.28 1.07
CA SER A 94 14.19 -40.68 2.05
C SER A 94 14.12 -42.19 2.28
N TYR A 95 13.73 -42.65 3.49
CA TYR A 95 13.04 -43.93 3.68
C TYR A 95 12.08 -43.95 4.89
N ASN A 96 10.83 -44.34 4.58
CA ASN A 96 9.73 -45.04 5.28
C ASN A 96 9.38 -44.92 6.79
N PHE A 97 8.04 -44.93 6.96
CA PHE A 97 7.21 -45.07 8.15
C PHE A 97 7.03 -46.54 8.59
N GLU A 98 6.92 -46.77 9.90
CA GLU A 98 6.12 -47.79 10.64
C GLU A 98 6.48 -47.62 12.14
N GLY A 99 5.65 -47.77 13.18
CA GLY A 99 4.24 -48.12 13.37
C GLY A 99 3.90 -48.06 14.88
N LYS A 100 2.61 -47.79 15.17
CA LYS A 100 1.70 -48.27 16.26
C LYS A 100 2.19 -48.54 17.71
N GLY A 101 1.39 -48.05 18.69
CA GLY A 101 1.20 -48.74 19.98
C GLY A 101 0.77 -47.90 21.21
N PHE A 102 -0.54 -47.69 21.41
CA PHE A 102 -1.22 -47.50 22.72
C PHE A 102 -1.48 -48.90 23.37
N PRO A 103 -2.08 -49.11 24.58
CA PRO A 103 -2.61 -48.21 25.63
C PRO A 103 -2.29 -48.66 27.10
N ARG A 104 -2.68 -47.91 28.15
CA ARG A 104 -3.73 -48.19 29.19
C ARG A 104 -3.10 -47.81 30.55
N GLN A 105 -3.75 -47.40 31.64
CA GLN A 105 -5.07 -46.86 31.98
C GLN A 105 -4.95 -46.52 33.49
N THR A 106 -5.61 -45.43 33.94
CA THR A 106 -6.18 -45.22 35.30
C THR A 106 -5.38 -45.48 36.59
N CYS A 107 -5.31 -44.47 37.46
CA CYS A 107 -5.91 -44.56 38.81
C CYS A 107 -6.03 -43.17 39.48
N VAL A 108 -7.12 -43.00 40.23
CA VAL A 108 -7.56 -41.80 40.96
C VAL A 108 -7.52 -42.09 42.46
N SER A 109 -6.95 -41.13 43.22
CA SER A 109 -7.19 -40.72 44.62
C SER A 109 -7.19 -41.75 45.78
N LEU A 110 -6.48 -41.45 46.88
CA LEU A 110 -7.03 -40.81 48.11
C LEU A 110 -6.04 -40.89 49.29
N SER A 111 -6.06 -39.85 50.14
CA SER A 111 -5.73 -39.81 51.60
C SER A 111 -4.29 -40.17 52.06
N ASP A 112 -3.71 -39.64 53.15
CA ASP A 112 -4.29 -39.29 54.46
C ASP A 112 -3.31 -38.41 55.31
N ARG A 113 -3.89 -37.55 56.17
CA ARG A 113 -3.53 -37.14 57.56
C ARG A 113 -2.17 -36.52 58.03
N LYS A 114 -2.38 -35.37 58.71
CA LYS A 114 -1.99 -34.95 60.09
C LYS A 114 -0.53 -34.58 60.43
N THR A 115 -0.37 -33.38 61.00
CA THR A 115 -0.16 -33.18 62.47
C THR A 115 -0.26 -31.71 62.88
N HIS A 116 -0.87 -31.49 64.06
CA HIS A 116 -0.97 -30.23 64.80
C HIS A 116 0.16 -30.15 65.84
N PHE A 117 0.58 -28.93 66.21
CA PHE A 117 0.89 -28.60 67.61
C PHE A 117 0.59 -27.12 67.91
N THR A 118 0.05 -26.88 69.11
CA THR A 118 -0.60 -25.68 69.64
C THR A 118 0.28 -24.92 70.64
N LYS A 119 0.05 -23.61 70.82
CA LYS A 119 -0.09 -22.97 72.15
C LYS A 119 -0.67 -21.55 72.08
N ASN A 120 -1.54 -21.27 73.05
CA ASN A 120 -2.48 -20.15 73.21
C ASN A 120 -1.96 -19.03 74.15
N MET A 121 -2.79 -17.97 74.25
CA MET A 121 -3.05 -17.04 75.38
C MET A 121 -2.31 -15.69 75.34
N LEU A 122 -2.87 -14.50 75.66
CA LEU A 122 -4.15 -14.05 76.25
C LEU A 122 -4.32 -12.51 76.05
N ASN A 123 -5.57 -12.05 75.93
CA ASN A 123 -6.24 -10.78 76.36
C ASN A 123 -5.51 -9.41 76.44
N SER A 124 -6.11 -8.35 75.85
CA SER A 124 -6.83 -7.24 76.54
C SER A 124 -6.95 -5.94 75.68
N THR A 125 -8.10 -5.26 75.80
CA THR A 125 -8.55 -3.96 75.22
C THR A 125 -8.12 -2.75 76.09
N PRO A 126 -8.55 -1.47 75.87
CA PRO A 126 -8.51 -0.58 74.70
C PRO A 126 -8.01 0.88 75.04
N GLU A 127 -8.02 1.78 74.03
CA GLU A 127 -8.15 3.26 74.11
C GLU A 127 -6.97 4.23 74.47
N LYS A 128 -6.89 5.29 73.63
CA LYS A 128 -6.57 6.72 73.87
C LYS A 128 -5.16 7.31 73.68
N LYS A 129 -5.16 8.31 72.75
CA LYS A 129 -4.46 9.62 72.71
C LYS A 129 -2.94 9.66 72.56
N LEU A 130 -2.50 10.17 71.40
CA LEU A 130 -1.55 11.29 71.35
C LEU A 130 -1.62 12.01 69.99
N THR A 131 -2.36 13.10 69.98
CA THR A 131 -2.23 14.23 69.05
C THR A 131 -0.99 15.04 69.43
N ARG A 132 -0.07 15.29 68.48
CA ARG A 132 0.70 16.54 68.36
C ARG A 132 1.59 16.54 67.10
N THR A 133 1.09 17.28 66.11
CA THR A 133 1.80 18.33 65.37
C THR A 133 3.26 18.11 64.96
N TRP A 134 3.46 17.76 63.69
CA TRP A 134 4.57 18.28 62.88
C TRP A 134 3.96 18.95 61.65
N HIS A 135 3.68 20.24 61.78
CA HIS A 135 3.52 21.14 60.64
C HIS A 135 4.93 21.49 60.16
N ILE A 136 5.38 20.87 59.08
CA ILE A 136 6.48 21.38 58.27
C ILE A 136 5.84 22.20 57.15
N PHE A 137 6.31 23.44 57.03
CA PHE A 137 5.91 24.46 56.08
C PHE A 137 5.59 23.92 54.68
N ILE A 138 4.32 23.98 54.29
CA ILE A 138 3.92 24.08 52.88
C ILE A 138 3.87 25.57 52.58
N THR A 139 4.97 26.13 52.10
CA THR A 139 4.90 27.31 51.24
C THR A 139 4.18 26.85 49.98
N MET A 140 2.94 27.30 49.80
CA MET A 140 2.24 27.12 48.53
C MET A 140 3.08 27.80 47.45
N ALA A 141 3.64 27.01 46.54
CA ALA A 141 4.30 27.54 45.36
C ALA A 141 3.23 28.21 44.49
N GLU A 142 3.24 29.54 44.44
CA GLU A 142 2.47 30.33 43.48
C GLU A 142 2.96 30.00 42.05
N GLY A 143 2.24 29.09 41.40
CA GLY A 143 2.44 28.72 40.01
C GLY A 143 1.09 28.40 39.36
N GLU A 144 0.98 28.71 38.07
CA GLU A 144 -0.19 28.39 37.25
C GLU A 144 -0.47 26.88 37.30
N GLN A 145 -1.67 26.50 37.77
CA GLN A 145 -2.13 25.12 37.69
C GLN A 145 -2.73 24.86 36.31
N VAL A 146 -2.19 23.88 35.61
CA VAL A 146 -2.71 23.44 34.31
C VAL A 146 -3.37 22.08 34.42
N LYS A 147 -4.28 21.78 33.50
CA LYS A 147 -4.78 20.41 33.32
C LYS A 147 -3.65 19.52 32.80
N ASN A 148 -3.60 18.28 33.27
CA ASN A 148 -2.59 17.32 32.90
C ASN A 148 -3.27 15.95 32.69
N LYS A 149 -3.41 15.51 31.43
CA LYS A 149 -3.85 14.14 31.14
C LYS A 149 -2.76 13.16 31.52
N GLN A 150 -3.15 12.02 32.07
CA GLN A 150 -2.27 11.00 32.64
C GLN A 150 -2.82 9.60 32.34
N ILE A 151 -1.95 8.64 32.06
CA ILE A 151 -2.29 7.22 32.02
C ILE A 151 -1.93 6.59 33.37
N ILE A 152 -2.96 6.30 34.15
CA ILE A 152 -2.83 5.76 35.49
C ILE A 152 -2.79 4.25 35.44
N PHE A 153 -1.83 3.66 36.15
CA PHE A 153 -1.75 2.23 36.36
C PHE A 153 -2.77 1.77 37.42
N LYS A 154 -3.77 0.97 37.04
CA LYS A 154 -4.88 0.63 37.93
C LYS A 154 -4.55 -0.47 38.92
N ASP A 155 -3.95 -1.57 38.45
CA ASP A 155 -3.60 -2.70 39.30
C ASP A 155 -2.55 -3.63 38.67
N TYR A 156 -1.90 -4.43 39.50
CA TYR A 156 -0.92 -5.44 39.11
C TYR A 156 -1.53 -6.55 38.26
N VAL A 157 -0.80 -6.93 37.20
CA VAL A 157 -1.21 -7.93 36.21
C VAL A 157 -0.29 -9.15 36.26
N GLY A 158 -0.77 -10.25 36.85
CA GLY A 158 -0.04 -11.52 36.97
C GLY A 158 -0.53 -12.61 36.01
N GLY A 159 0.38 -13.39 35.42
CA GLY A 159 0.08 -14.64 34.70
C GLY A 159 -0.67 -14.53 33.37
N VAL A 160 -1.16 -13.34 33.00
CA VAL A 160 -1.88 -13.07 31.75
C VAL A 160 -1.29 -11.85 31.02
N PRO A 161 -1.49 -11.73 29.69
CA PRO A 161 -1.17 -10.50 28.97
C PRO A 161 -1.92 -9.29 29.55
N PRO A 162 -1.32 -8.08 29.56
CA PRO A 162 -1.99 -6.88 30.00
C PRO A 162 -3.14 -6.54 29.06
N LYS A 163 -4.20 -5.99 29.62
CA LYS A 163 -5.35 -5.46 28.90
C LYS A 163 -5.32 -3.93 28.96
N GLU A 164 -5.96 -3.30 27.99
CA GLU A 164 -6.10 -1.83 27.99
C GLU A 164 -6.79 -1.35 29.27
N SER A 165 -7.74 -2.13 29.80
CA SER A 165 -8.47 -1.86 31.04
C SER A 165 -7.62 -1.82 32.32
N ASP A 166 -6.38 -2.33 32.28
CA ASP A 166 -5.42 -2.29 33.40
C ASP A 166 -4.79 -0.89 33.55
N MET A 167 -5.06 -0.01 32.59
CA MET A 167 -4.67 1.39 32.53
C MET A 167 -5.92 2.26 32.40
N VAL A 168 -5.88 3.47 32.93
CA VAL A 168 -6.99 4.43 32.77
C VAL A 168 -6.46 5.80 32.44
N LEU A 169 -7.06 6.43 31.43
CA LEU A 169 -6.85 7.83 31.14
C LEU A 169 -7.60 8.67 32.17
N GLN A 170 -6.88 9.56 32.84
CA GLN A 170 -7.41 10.52 33.80
C GLN A 170 -6.87 11.91 33.48
N THR A 171 -7.60 12.96 33.87
CA THR A 171 -7.10 14.33 33.84
C THR A 171 -6.91 14.83 35.27
N GLY A 172 -5.66 15.05 35.66
CA GLY A 172 -5.28 15.72 36.91
C GLY A 172 -4.96 17.20 36.68
N THR A 173 -4.38 17.83 37.70
CA THR A 173 -3.77 19.17 37.60
C THR A 173 -2.32 19.11 38.02
N MET A 174 -1.50 20.01 37.46
CA MET A 174 -0.08 20.12 37.79
C MET A 174 0.34 21.58 37.84
N THR A 175 1.22 21.92 38.79
CA THR A 175 1.89 23.22 38.85
C THR A 175 3.13 23.21 37.95
N LEU A 176 3.26 24.18 37.04
CA LEU A 176 4.37 24.25 36.07
C LEU A 176 5.70 24.81 36.64
N LYS A 177 5.90 24.72 37.95
CA LYS A 177 7.12 25.17 38.63
C LYS A 177 7.67 24.05 39.52
N VAL A 178 9.00 23.97 39.57
CA VAL A 178 9.69 23.09 40.52
C VAL A 178 9.53 23.67 41.93
N PRO A 179 9.16 22.87 42.95
CA PRO A 179 9.08 23.37 44.32
C PRO A 179 10.41 23.96 44.80
N GLN A 180 10.34 25.05 45.58
CA GLN A 180 11.53 25.76 46.04
C GLN A 180 12.47 24.83 46.84
N GLY A 181 13.76 24.86 46.54
CA GLY A 181 14.78 24.03 47.19
C GLY A 181 14.86 22.58 46.68
N VAL A 182 14.02 22.19 45.72
CA VAL A 182 14.07 20.87 45.09
C VAL A 182 14.95 20.92 43.84
N LYS A 183 15.98 20.07 43.80
CA LYS A 183 16.75 19.81 42.58
C LYS A 183 15.93 18.89 41.67
N GLY A 184 15.26 19.46 40.66
CA GLY A 184 14.39 18.74 39.74
C GLY A 184 14.02 19.59 38.53
N VAL A 185 13.32 19.01 37.57
CA VAL A 185 12.83 19.70 36.37
C VAL A 185 11.34 19.44 36.15
N VAL A 186 10.59 20.47 35.76
CA VAL A 186 9.26 20.33 35.19
C VAL A 186 9.40 20.31 33.68
N VAL A 187 8.81 19.32 33.03
CA VAL A 187 8.90 19.10 31.59
C VAL A 187 7.52 18.95 30.94
N LYS A 188 7.40 19.39 29.68
CA LYS A 188 6.28 19.04 28.77
C LYS A 188 6.71 17.82 27.95
N ASN A 189 6.02 16.70 28.11
CA ASN A 189 6.32 15.48 27.37
C ASN A 189 5.86 15.63 25.91
N LEU A 190 6.73 15.21 24.98
CA LEU A 190 6.50 15.31 23.52
C LEU A 190 6.26 13.93 22.92
N TYR A 191 7.16 12.98 23.22
CA TYR A 191 7.06 11.59 22.78
C TYR A 191 7.27 10.65 23.95
N LEU A 192 6.56 9.52 23.96
CA LEU A 192 6.74 8.46 24.96
C LEU A 192 7.00 7.13 24.25
N SER A 193 7.76 6.28 24.94
CA SER A 193 8.18 4.98 24.46
C SER A 193 7.30 3.87 25.01
N CYS A 194 6.83 2.96 24.14
CA CYS A 194 6.34 1.65 24.57
C CYS A 194 7.47 0.61 24.44
N ASP A 195 7.99 0.15 25.58
CA ASP A 195 9.09 -0.81 25.62
C ASP A 195 8.69 -2.13 26.29
N PRO A 196 9.22 -3.29 25.84
CA PRO A 196 8.82 -4.60 26.38
C PRO A 196 9.02 -4.75 27.90
N TYR A 197 10.05 -4.12 28.46
CA TYR A 197 10.36 -4.20 29.90
C TYR A 197 9.25 -3.58 30.76
N MET A 198 8.44 -2.66 30.23
CA MET A 198 7.34 -2.05 30.97
C MET A 198 6.34 -3.10 31.46
N ARG A 199 6.20 -4.24 30.75
CA ARG A 199 5.36 -5.36 31.19
C ARG A 199 5.78 -5.94 32.53
N THR A 200 7.08 -6.07 32.78
CA THR A 200 7.58 -6.69 34.02
C THR A 200 7.25 -5.80 35.21
N ARG A 201 7.22 -4.47 35.01
CA ARG A 201 6.82 -3.46 36.00
C ARG A 201 5.34 -3.47 36.35
N MET A 202 4.49 -4.04 35.49
CA MET A 202 3.07 -4.26 35.81
C MET A 202 2.86 -5.45 36.77
N ARG A 203 3.91 -6.20 37.13
CA ARG A 203 3.85 -7.26 38.14
C ARG A 203 4.42 -6.72 39.45
N LYS A 204 3.90 -7.18 40.58
CA LYS A 204 4.53 -6.94 41.88
C LYS A 204 5.71 -7.91 42.03
N LEU A 205 6.91 -7.45 41.69
CA LEU A 205 8.14 -8.25 41.79
C LEU A 205 9.05 -7.67 42.88
N GLN A 206 9.68 -8.54 43.67
CA GLN A 206 10.77 -8.18 44.58
C GLN A 206 12.12 -8.50 43.90
N GLY A 207 13.11 -7.60 44.03
CA GLY A 207 14.47 -7.82 43.50
C GLY A 207 14.67 -7.59 41.99
N SER A 208 13.79 -6.83 41.33
CA SER A 208 13.97 -6.40 39.94
C SER A 208 14.92 -5.20 39.84
N TYR A 209 15.67 -5.07 38.74
CA TYR A 209 16.57 -3.93 38.47
C TYR A 209 15.82 -2.60 38.27
N VAL A 210 14.50 -2.66 38.07
CA VAL A 210 13.61 -1.50 38.01
C VAL A 210 12.39 -1.78 38.86
N GLU A 211 11.95 -0.77 39.62
CA GLU A 211 10.80 -0.87 40.52
C GLU A 211 9.49 -1.12 39.76
N SER A 212 8.58 -1.86 40.39
CA SER A 212 7.23 -2.08 39.86
C SER A 212 6.45 -0.76 39.79
N PHE A 213 5.47 -0.66 38.90
CA PHE A 213 4.60 0.51 38.86
C PHE A 213 3.80 0.64 40.15
N THR A 214 3.61 1.87 40.60
CA THR A 214 2.80 2.19 41.76
C THR A 214 1.32 2.25 41.37
N ARG A 215 0.49 1.49 42.09
CA ARG A 215 -0.96 1.48 41.88
C ARG A 215 -1.53 2.89 42.07
N GLY A 216 -2.33 3.35 41.12
CA GLY A 216 -2.97 4.68 41.16
C GLY A 216 -2.06 5.84 40.75
N SER A 217 -0.82 5.57 40.30
CA SER A 217 0.10 6.58 39.80
C SER A 217 0.21 6.53 38.27
N PRO A 218 0.67 7.63 37.62
CA PRO A 218 1.02 7.59 36.21
C PRO A 218 2.03 6.49 35.90
N ILE A 219 1.84 5.81 34.77
CA ILE A 219 2.88 4.92 34.22
C ILE A 219 4.14 5.74 33.94
N VAL A 220 5.31 5.16 34.14
CA VAL A 220 6.59 5.80 33.84
C VAL A 220 7.38 4.99 32.82
N GLY A 221 8.01 5.67 31.88
CA GLY A 221 8.80 5.05 30.80
C GLY A 221 9.74 6.06 30.16
N PHE A 222 10.53 5.61 29.18
CA PHE A 222 11.37 6.54 28.43
C PHE A 222 10.53 7.48 27.57
N GLY A 223 10.94 8.73 27.47
CA GLY A 223 10.30 9.75 26.65
C GLY A 223 11.23 10.89 26.28
N VAL A 224 10.75 11.75 25.41
CA VAL A 224 11.38 13.01 25.02
C VAL A 224 10.49 14.15 25.51
N ALA A 225 11.10 15.15 26.13
CA ALA A 225 10.38 16.24 26.76
C ALA A 225 11.12 17.57 26.59
N LYS A 226 10.39 18.68 26.76
CA LYS A 226 10.94 20.03 26.80
C LYS A 226 10.89 20.57 28.23
N VAL A 227 12.01 21.08 28.74
CA VAL A 227 12.09 21.67 30.07
C VAL A 227 11.30 22.99 30.10
N LEU A 228 10.37 23.10 31.05
CA LEU A 228 9.55 24.29 31.29
C LEU A 228 10.05 25.10 32.49
N HIS A 229 10.56 24.43 33.52
CA HIS A 229 11.15 25.07 34.68
C HIS A 229 12.20 24.13 35.29
N SER A 230 13.31 24.66 35.78
CA SER A 230 14.41 23.86 36.36
C SER A 230 14.85 24.40 37.71
N GLY A 231 14.97 23.50 38.69
CA GLY A 231 15.73 23.71 39.92
C GLY A 231 17.12 23.06 39.89
N ASP A 232 17.51 22.44 38.77
CA ASP A 232 18.82 21.81 38.56
C ASP A 232 19.65 22.66 37.58
N PRO A 233 20.83 23.19 37.98
CA PRO A 233 21.62 24.09 37.13
C PRO A 233 22.14 23.44 35.84
N ASN A 234 22.09 22.11 35.72
CA ASN A 234 22.47 21.41 34.48
C ASN A 234 21.42 21.55 33.36
N PHE A 235 20.20 21.98 33.68
CA PHE A 235 19.10 22.13 32.74
C PHE A 235 18.53 23.54 32.81
N LYS A 236 18.21 24.11 31.64
CA LYS A 236 17.53 25.40 31.52
C LYS A 236 16.19 25.26 30.80
N GLU A 237 15.31 26.22 31.03
CA GLU A 237 14.04 26.31 30.30
C GLU A 237 14.27 26.31 28.79
N GLY A 238 13.45 25.55 28.07
CA GLY A 238 13.58 25.35 26.63
C GLY A 238 14.51 24.20 26.20
N ASP A 239 15.36 23.67 27.09
CA ASP A 239 16.17 22.49 26.77
C ASP A 239 15.28 21.30 26.38
N LEU A 240 15.71 20.58 25.35
CA LEU A 240 15.13 19.29 24.97
C LEU A 240 15.92 18.17 25.65
N VAL A 241 15.18 17.21 26.19
CA VAL A 241 15.75 16.12 26.99
C VAL A 241 15.10 14.80 26.63
N TRP A 242 15.84 13.71 26.81
CA TRP A 242 15.27 12.36 26.83
C TRP A 242 15.67 11.62 28.11
N GLY A 243 14.79 10.76 28.60
CA GLY A 243 15.00 10.02 29.84
C GLY A 243 13.70 9.43 30.36
N MET A 244 13.71 8.96 31.60
CA MET A 244 12.50 8.42 32.24
C MET A 244 11.57 9.57 32.62
N THR A 245 10.32 9.51 32.16
CA THR A 245 9.26 10.49 32.43
C THR A 245 7.91 9.79 32.63
N GLY A 246 6.90 10.54 33.06
CA GLY A 246 5.53 10.04 33.22
C GLY A 246 4.80 9.92 31.89
N TRP A 247 3.85 8.98 31.82
CA TRP A 247 2.84 8.91 30.77
C TRP A 247 1.75 9.92 31.05
N GLU A 248 2.10 11.17 30.82
CA GLU A 248 1.31 12.36 31.11
C GLU A 248 1.76 13.53 30.24
N GLU A 249 0.99 14.63 30.16
CA GLU A 249 1.36 15.79 29.34
C GLU A 249 2.53 16.59 29.96
N TYR A 250 2.54 16.69 31.29
CA TYR A 250 3.58 17.38 32.06
C TYR A 250 4.07 16.49 33.20
N SER A 251 5.39 16.46 33.43
CA SER A 251 6.01 15.66 34.50
C SER A 251 6.95 16.49 35.36
N LEU A 252 6.94 16.25 36.67
CA LEU A 252 7.95 16.75 37.62
C LEU A 252 8.95 15.63 37.87
N ILE A 253 10.19 15.83 37.45
CA ILE A 253 11.27 14.85 37.54
C ILE A 253 12.24 15.32 38.63
N ILE A 254 12.28 14.59 39.76
CA ILE A 254 13.12 14.93 40.93
C ILE A 254 14.25 13.92 41.10
N THR A 255 13.95 12.62 41.01
CA THR A 255 14.87 11.53 41.41
C THR A 255 15.80 11.07 40.30
N THR A 256 15.62 11.54 39.07
CA THR A 256 16.30 11.00 37.88
C THR A 256 16.96 12.07 37.01
N THR A 257 17.22 13.29 37.50
CA THR A 257 17.90 14.31 36.69
C THR A 257 19.30 13.85 36.25
N GLU A 258 19.95 12.97 37.01
CA GLU A 258 21.24 12.34 36.67
C GLU A 258 21.15 11.31 35.53
N THR A 259 19.95 10.86 35.17
CA THR A 259 19.68 9.94 34.05
C THR A 259 18.85 10.60 32.95
N LEU A 260 18.74 11.92 32.99
CA LEU A 260 18.12 12.75 31.98
C LEU A 260 19.21 13.28 31.05
N PHE A 261 19.09 13.03 29.76
CA PHE A 261 20.10 13.36 28.77
C PHE A 261 19.62 14.56 27.95
N LYS A 262 20.44 15.61 27.89
CA LYS A 262 20.18 16.76 27.04
C LYS A 262 20.35 16.38 25.57
N ILE A 263 19.42 16.81 24.74
CA ILE A 263 19.43 16.61 23.29
C ILE A 263 20.16 17.80 22.66
N GLU A 264 21.35 17.55 22.12
CA GLU A 264 22.14 18.57 21.41
C GLU A 264 21.93 18.53 19.90
N HIS A 265 21.62 17.36 19.34
CA HIS A 265 21.40 17.19 17.90
C HIS A 265 19.91 17.21 17.57
N THR A 266 19.40 18.40 17.27
CA THR A 266 18.00 18.63 16.86
C THR A 266 17.81 18.59 15.34
N ASP A 267 18.88 18.31 14.59
CA ASP A 267 18.89 18.14 13.13
C ASP A 267 18.44 16.74 12.67
N VAL A 268 18.00 15.91 13.62
CA VAL A 268 17.37 14.60 13.42
C VAL A 268 16.01 14.57 14.13
N PRO A 269 15.05 13.71 13.72
CA PRO A 269 13.73 13.67 14.34
C PRO A 269 13.82 13.42 15.86
N LEU A 270 13.11 14.24 16.66
CA LEU A 270 13.13 14.10 18.12
C LEU A 270 12.62 12.74 18.59
N SER A 271 11.68 12.13 17.86
CA SER A 271 11.18 10.77 18.11
C SER A 271 12.28 9.72 18.11
N TYR A 272 13.42 9.94 17.44
CA TYR A 272 14.53 8.98 17.43
C TYR A 272 15.14 8.80 18.82
N TYR A 273 15.05 9.79 19.70
CA TYR A 273 15.57 9.72 21.07
C TYR A 273 14.74 8.85 22.02
N THR A 274 13.57 8.36 21.61
CA THR A 274 12.88 7.26 22.32
C THR A 274 13.30 5.88 21.81
N GLY A 275 14.15 5.82 20.78
CA GLY A 275 14.43 4.64 19.98
C GLY A 275 15.88 4.59 19.50
N LEU A 276 16.11 4.86 18.20
CA LEU A 276 17.42 4.78 17.54
C LEU A 276 18.52 5.54 18.26
N LEU A 277 18.25 6.72 18.80
CA LEU A 277 19.20 7.56 19.53
C LEU A 277 18.98 7.49 21.04
N GLY A 278 17.95 6.77 21.50
CA GLY A 278 17.62 6.59 22.91
C GLY A 278 18.11 5.25 23.46
N MET A 279 17.46 4.82 24.55
CA MET A 279 17.75 3.57 25.24
C MET A 279 17.81 2.34 24.30
N PRO A 280 16.88 2.11 23.33
CA PRO A 280 16.98 0.96 22.42
C PRO A 280 18.22 0.99 21.52
N GLY A 281 18.65 2.17 21.06
CA GLY A 281 19.83 2.35 20.24
C GLY A 281 21.14 2.02 20.97
N ILE A 282 21.33 2.57 22.16
CA ILE A 282 22.50 2.22 22.98
C ILE A 282 22.46 0.76 23.44
N THR A 283 21.27 0.18 23.66
CA THR A 283 21.13 -1.27 23.92
C THR A 283 21.66 -2.10 22.76
N ALA A 284 21.30 -1.74 21.52
CA ALA A 284 21.83 -2.40 20.32
C ALA A 284 23.35 -2.24 20.20
N TYR A 285 23.88 -1.03 20.44
CA TYR A 285 25.31 -0.75 20.39
C TYR A 285 26.10 -1.59 21.40
N VAL A 286 25.69 -1.58 22.67
CA VAL A 286 26.38 -2.31 23.75
C VAL A 286 26.28 -3.81 23.52
N GLY A 287 25.08 -4.34 23.27
CA GLY A 287 24.90 -5.78 23.05
C GLY A 287 25.69 -6.28 21.85
N PHE A 288 25.83 -5.47 20.80
CA PHE A 288 26.53 -5.86 19.57
C PHE A 288 28.04 -5.61 19.61
N TYR A 289 28.53 -4.48 20.14
CA TYR A 289 29.96 -4.15 20.09
C TYR A 289 30.70 -4.52 21.37
N GLU A 290 30.07 -4.45 22.54
CA GLU A 290 30.75 -4.67 23.84
C GLU A 290 30.51 -6.10 24.35
N ILE A 291 29.26 -6.59 24.31
CA ILE A 291 28.93 -7.93 24.81
C ILE A 291 29.29 -9.02 23.81
N TYR A 292 28.94 -8.84 22.53
CA TYR A 292 29.30 -9.79 21.49
C TYR A 292 30.81 -9.77 21.26
N ASP A 293 31.42 -8.62 20.95
CA ASP A 293 32.75 -8.50 20.31
C ASP A 293 32.75 -9.13 18.90
N PRO A 294 32.19 -8.41 17.90
CA PRO A 294 31.86 -8.96 16.59
C PRO A 294 33.01 -8.87 15.60
N LYS A 295 33.10 -9.86 14.69
CA LYS A 295 34.11 -9.90 13.63
C LYS A 295 33.47 -9.91 12.25
N LYS A 296 34.15 -9.25 11.31
CA LYS A 296 33.79 -9.27 9.89
C LYS A 296 33.70 -10.72 9.39
N GLY A 297 32.65 -11.02 8.63
CA GLY A 297 32.38 -12.36 8.08
C GLY A 297 31.67 -13.33 9.02
N GLU A 298 31.45 -12.99 10.30
CA GLU A 298 30.70 -13.85 11.21
C GLU A 298 29.21 -13.91 10.87
N LYS A 299 28.58 -15.04 11.23
CA LYS A 299 27.16 -15.32 10.97
C LYS A 299 26.30 -14.94 12.18
N VAL A 300 25.46 -13.93 12.00
CA VAL A 300 24.67 -13.31 13.06
C VAL A 300 23.19 -13.64 12.88
N PHE A 301 22.57 -14.20 13.91
CA PHE A 301 21.13 -14.39 14.02
C PHE A 301 20.54 -13.39 15.02
N ILE A 302 19.38 -12.81 14.70
CA ILE A 302 18.68 -11.84 15.55
C ILE A 302 17.23 -12.28 15.70
N SER A 303 16.76 -12.45 16.94
CA SER A 303 15.34 -12.67 17.24
C SER A 303 14.61 -11.33 17.43
N ALA A 304 13.31 -11.29 17.13
CA ALA A 304 12.52 -10.05 17.07
C ALA A 304 13.21 -8.96 16.21
N ALA A 305 13.77 -9.36 15.07
CA ALA A 305 14.73 -8.56 14.32
C ALA A 305 14.13 -7.28 13.72
N SER A 306 12.81 -7.23 13.50
CA SER A 306 12.13 -6.01 13.01
C SER A 306 11.74 -5.04 14.13
N GLY A 307 12.05 -5.36 15.39
CA GLY A 307 11.73 -4.51 16.55
C GLY A 307 12.72 -3.35 16.72
N ALA A 308 12.54 -2.54 17.77
CA ALA A 308 13.35 -1.37 18.05
C ALA A 308 14.87 -1.65 18.11
N VAL A 309 15.27 -2.66 18.89
CA VAL A 309 16.68 -3.04 19.06
C VAL A 309 17.17 -3.85 17.86
N GLY A 310 16.40 -4.87 17.45
CA GLY A 310 16.81 -5.82 16.41
C GLY A 310 17.11 -5.18 15.05
N GLN A 311 16.34 -4.15 14.67
CA GLN A 311 16.55 -3.49 13.37
C GLN A 311 17.87 -2.71 13.33
N ILE A 312 18.35 -2.25 14.49
CA ILE A 312 19.60 -1.50 14.63
C ILE A 312 20.78 -2.48 14.67
N VAL A 313 20.69 -3.54 15.48
CA VAL A 313 21.72 -4.59 15.56
C VAL A 313 22.01 -5.19 14.19
N GLY A 314 20.97 -5.47 13.41
CA GLY A 314 21.15 -6.03 12.07
C GLY A 314 21.95 -5.12 11.16
N GLN A 315 21.65 -3.81 11.19
CA GLN A 315 22.36 -2.83 10.38
C GLN A 315 23.81 -2.62 10.85
N PHE A 316 24.08 -2.61 12.16
CA PHE A 316 25.45 -2.62 12.68
C PHE A 316 26.24 -3.85 12.21
N ALA A 317 25.61 -5.03 12.23
CA ALA A 317 26.20 -6.25 11.73
C ALA A 317 26.47 -6.20 10.21
N LYS A 318 25.53 -5.65 9.42
CA LYS A 318 25.74 -5.44 7.98
C LYS A 318 26.87 -4.45 7.68
N LEU A 319 26.93 -3.33 8.41
CA LEU A 319 28.00 -2.33 8.26
C LEU A 319 29.38 -2.89 8.63
N LEU A 320 29.45 -3.81 9.59
CA LEU A 320 30.68 -4.52 9.94
C LEU A 320 31.10 -5.59 8.91
N GLY A 321 30.18 -5.97 8.01
CA GLY A 321 30.40 -7.01 7.00
C GLY A 321 30.13 -8.43 7.51
N CYS A 322 29.18 -8.60 8.44
CA CYS A 322 28.65 -9.90 8.84
C CYS A 322 27.59 -10.41 7.84
N TYR A 323 27.33 -11.72 7.89
CA TYR A 323 26.14 -12.33 7.30
C TYR A 323 25.03 -12.36 8.36
N VAL A 324 23.88 -11.76 8.06
CA VAL A 324 22.85 -11.42 9.04
C VAL A 324 21.51 -12.02 8.65
N VAL A 325 20.92 -12.78 9.58
CA VAL A 325 19.58 -13.36 9.42
C VAL A 325 18.67 -12.95 10.58
N GLY A 326 17.44 -12.54 10.26
CA GLY A 326 16.46 -12.11 11.24
C GLY A 326 15.24 -13.03 11.31
N SER A 327 14.64 -13.16 12.50
CA SER A 327 13.29 -13.72 12.63
C SER A 327 12.28 -12.64 13.03
N ALA A 328 11.10 -12.68 12.41
CA ALA A 328 9.98 -11.80 12.74
C ALA A 328 8.64 -12.58 12.68
N GLY A 329 7.56 -11.96 13.15
CA GLY A 329 6.28 -12.65 13.38
C GLY A 329 5.23 -12.51 12.27
N THR A 330 5.55 -11.84 11.17
CA THR A 330 4.68 -11.65 10.00
C THR A 330 5.52 -11.56 8.73
N LYS A 331 4.92 -11.85 7.57
CA LYS A 331 5.60 -11.66 6.27
C LYS A 331 6.03 -10.20 6.04
N GLU A 332 5.18 -9.23 6.34
CA GLU A 332 5.49 -7.80 6.21
C GLU A 332 6.81 -7.44 6.91
N LYS A 333 6.99 -7.92 8.15
CA LYS A 333 8.22 -7.69 8.92
C LYS A 333 9.43 -8.41 8.33
N VAL A 334 9.23 -9.58 7.73
CA VAL A 334 10.30 -10.32 7.01
C VAL A 334 10.75 -9.56 5.77
N ASP A 335 9.80 -9.02 5.00
CA ASP A 335 10.10 -8.22 3.81
C ASP A 335 10.81 -6.91 4.22
N LEU A 336 10.39 -6.28 5.31
CA LEU A 336 11.04 -5.10 5.86
C LEU A 336 12.52 -5.35 6.21
N LEU A 337 12.81 -6.48 6.85
CA LEU A 337 14.17 -6.90 7.19
C LEU A 337 15.08 -7.01 5.97
N LYS A 338 14.60 -7.65 4.90
CA LYS A 338 15.38 -7.86 3.67
C LYS A 338 15.49 -6.59 2.83
N ASN A 339 14.36 -5.92 2.59
CA ASN A 339 14.28 -4.87 1.59
C ASN A 339 14.71 -3.50 2.12
N LYS A 340 14.44 -3.20 3.41
CA LYS A 340 14.75 -1.89 4.01
C LYS A 340 15.99 -1.91 4.89
N PHE A 341 16.16 -2.94 5.71
CA PHE A 341 17.29 -3.03 6.65
C PHE A 341 18.51 -3.79 6.11
N GLY A 342 18.41 -4.36 4.91
CA GLY A 342 19.53 -5.01 4.22
C GLY A 342 20.00 -6.32 4.85
N PHE A 343 19.14 -7.03 5.61
CA PHE A 343 19.44 -8.37 6.09
C PHE A 343 19.62 -9.31 4.90
N ASP A 344 20.59 -10.24 5.00
CA ASP A 344 20.83 -11.22 3.93
C ASP A 344 19.62 -12.14 3.78
N GLU A 345 19.10 -12.62 4.91
CA GLU A 345 17.89 -13.44 4.95
C GLU A 345 16.99 -13.10 6.15
N ALA A 346 15.72 -13.44 6.04
CA ALA A 346 14.79 -13.36 7.16
C ALA A 346 13.66 -14.39 7.01
N PHE A 347 13.03 -14.77 8.12
CA PHE A 347 11.92 -15.73 8.10
C PHE A 347 10.83 -15.42 9.13
N ASN A 348 9.60 -15.83 8.80
CA ASN A 348 8.47 -15.72 9.70
C ASN A 348 8.45 -16.91 10.66
N TYR A 349 8.82 -16.71 11.92
CA TYR A 349 8.93 -17.81 12.87
C TYR A 349 7.58 -18.49 13.18
N LYS A 350 6.45 -17.81 12.93
CA LYS A 350 5.11 -18.36 13.17
C LYS A 350 4.68 -19.36 12.08
N GLU A 351 5.28 -19.32 10.91
CA GLU A 351 5.00 -20.23 9.78
C GLU A 351 5.92 -21.46 9.78
N GLU A 352 6.97 -21.45 10.61
CA GLU A 352 7.94 -22.54 10.69
C GLU A 352 7.49 -23.61 11.68
N LYS A 353 7.22 -24.83 11.17
CA LYS A 353 6.88 -25.97 12.02
C LYS A 353 8.04 -26.41 12.93
N TYR A 354 9.29 -26.25 12.46
CA TYR A 354 10.48 -26.67 13.19
C TYR A 354 11.58 -25.60 13.10
N LEU A 355 11.70 -24.77 14.13
CA LEU A 355 12.65 -23.65 14.16
C LEU A 355 14.11 -24.06 13.96
N SER A 356 14.54 -25.21 14.51
CA SER A 356 15.91 -25.70 14.32
C SER A 356 16.21 -26.02 12.85
N VAL A 357 15.24 -26.60 12.12
CA VAL A 357 15.35 -26.87 10.68
C VAL A 357 15.38 -25.55 9.91
N ALA A 358 14.53 -24.59 10.26
CA ALA A 358 14.51 -23.27 9.65
C ALA A 358 15.88 -22.57 9.78
N LEU A 359 16.45 -22.54 11.00
CA LEU A 359 17.77 -21.97 11.25
C LEU A 359 18.85 -22.67 10.43
N LYS A 360 18.81 -24.00 10.29
CA LYS A 360 19.78 -24.76 9.48
C LYS A 360 19.71 -24.41 7.99
N ARG A 361 18.54 -24.01 7.45
CA ARG A 361 18.42 -23.55 6.06
C ARG A 361 19.22 -22.27 5.81
N TYR A 362 19.17 -21.33 6.75
CA TYR A 362 19.85 -20.04 6.63
C TYR A 362 21.29 -20.06 7.18
N PHE A 363 21.58 -20.99 8.10
CA PHE A 363 22.88 -21.18 8.74
C PHE A 363 23.36 -22.64 8.59
N PRO A 364 23.68 -23.10 7.37
CA PRO A 364 24.11 -24.48 7.15
C PRO A 364 25.37 -24.84 7.97
N ASP A 365 26.28 -23.89 8.15
CA ASP A 365 27.52 -24.05 8.92
C ASP A 365 27.41 -23.56 10.36
N GLY A 366 26.19 -23.26 10.81
CA GLY A 366 25.85 -22.77 12.14
C GLY A 366 25.95 -21.26 12.34
N ILE A 367 25.59 -20.82 13.54
CA ILE A 367 25.48 -19.42 13.97
C ILE A 367 26.69 -19.05 14.83
N ASP A 368 27.45 -18.02 14.44
CA ASP A 368 28.54 -17.51 15.28
C ASP A 368 27.98 -16.69 16.43
N VAL A 369 26.98 -15.84 16.17
CA VAL A 369 26.32 -15.05 17.20
C VAL A 369 24.82 -14.98 17.11
N TYR A 370 24.20 -15.04 18.28
CA TYR A 370 22.80 -14.79 18.47
C TYR A 370 22.57 -13.57 19.36
N PHE A 371 21.88 -12.56 18.82
CA PHE A 371 21.34 -11.47 19.61
C PHE A 371 19.92 -11.85 20.08
N GLU A 372 19.79 -12.14 21.38
CA GLU A 372 18.61 -12.77 21.98
C GLU A 372 17.66 -11.71 22.59
N ASN A 373 16.48 -11.58 21.99
CA ASN A 373 15.38 -10.70 22.43
C ASN A 373 14.11 -11.45 22.88
N VAL A 374 14.00 -12.76 22.60
CA VAL A 374 12.76 -13.55 22.63
C VAL A 374 12.79 -14.69 23.65
N GLY A 375 13.82 -15.53 23.66
CA GLY A 375 13.90 -16.71 24.51
C GLY A 375 13.06 -17.90 24.01
N GLY A 376 12.75 -18.81 24.95
CA GLY A 376 11.84 -19.95 24.72
C GLY A 376 12.30 -20.90 23.62
N VAL A 377 11.34 -21.41 22.85
CA VAL A 377 11.58 -22.37 21.75
C VAL A 377 12.57 -21.89 20.68
N MET A 378 12.71 -20.57 20.48
CA MET A 378 13.71 -20.02 19.56
C MET A 378 15.13 -20.20 20.12
N LEU A 379 15.35 -19.89 21.40
CA LEU A 379 16.64 -20.08 22.07
C LEU A 379 17.07 -21.55 22.01
N ASP A 380 16.14 -22.47 22.31
CA ASP A 380 16.40 -23.91 22.25
C ASP A 380 16.84 -24.35 20.85
N ALA A 381 16.19 -23.84 19.81
CA ALA A 381 16.55 -24.10 18.42
C ALA A 381 17.90 -23.48 18.02
N VAL A 382 18.24 -22.31 18.57
CA VAL A 382 19.52 -21.65 18.28
C VAL A 382 20.69 -22.40 18.93
N LEU A 383 20.57 -22.84 20.18
CA LEU A 383 21.64 -23.56 20.90
C LEU A 383 22.19 -24.74 20.10
N VAL A 384 21.30 -25.54 19.49
CA VAL A 384 21.70 -26.68 18.64
C VAL A 384 22.28 -26.27 17.28
N ASN A 385 22.06 -25.04 16.83
CA ASN A 385 22.62 -24.47 15.59
C ASN A 385 23.82 -23.54 15.81
N MET A 386 24.21 -23.22 17.05
CA MET A 386 25.42 -22.45 17.32
C MET A 386 26.68 -23.12 16.77
N ARG A 387 27.66 -22.31 16.38
CA ARG A 387 29.03 -22.74 16.05
C ARG A 387 29.86 -22.90 17.31
N LEU A 388 31.01 -23.55 17.13
CA LEU A 388 32.01 -23.64 18.17
C LEU A 388 32.50 -22.24 18.58
N ARG A 389 32.56 -21.96 19.89
CA ARG A 389 32.90 -20.65 20.46
C ARG A 389 31.94 -19.53 20.05
N GLY A 390 30.70 -19.87 19.69
CA GLY A 390 29.68 -18.87 19.42
C GLY A 390 29.35 -18.03 20.66
N ARG A 391 28.68 -16.89 20.45
CA ARG A 391 28.26 -15.99 21.55
C ARG A 391 26.76 -15.70 21.50
N ILE A 392 26.15 -15.55 22.67
CA ILE A 392 24.74 -15.17 22.81
C ILE A 392 24.68 -13.96 23.74
N ALA A 393 24.17 -12.84 23.22
CA ALA A 393 23.91 -11.63 24.01
C ALA A 393 22.43 -11.64 24.42
N PHE A 394 22.17 -11.87 25.71
CA PHE A 394 20.83 -11.87 26.31
C PHE A 394 20.38 -10.43 26.57
N CYS A 395 19.71 -9.85 25.57
CA CYS A 395 19.09 -8.52 25.67
C CYS A 395 17.68 -8.61 26.27
N GLY A 396 16.91 -9.65 25.92
CA GLY A 396 15.52 -9.78 26.35
C GLY A 396 14.97 -11.18 26.15
N LEU A 397 13.86 -11.48 26.82
CA LEU A 397 13.18 -12.79 26.78
C LEU A 397 11.66 -12.58 26.65
N ILE A 398 11.22 -11.79 25.67
CA ILE A 398 9.84 -11.28 25.60
C ILE A 398 8.77 -12.39 25.56
N SER A 399 9.10 -13.58 25.04
CA SER A 399 8.17 -14.73 25.01
C SER A 399 7.75 -15.23 26.41
N GLN A 400 8.51 -14.86 27.44
CA GLN A 400 8.33 -15.32 28.81
C GLN A 400 7.56 -14.32 29.69
N TYR A 401 7.46 -13.05 29.27
CA TYR A 401 6.99 -11.96 30.15
C TYR A 401 5.52 -12.07 30.57
N ASN A 402 4.68 -12.70 29.72
CA ASN A 402 3.27 -12.92 29.97
C ASN A 402 2.93 -14.30 30.52
N ARG A 403 3.93 -15.14 30.79
CA ARG A 403 3.70 -16.50 31.28
C ARG A 403 3.69 -16.54 32.80
N GLU A 404 2.78 -17.33 33.37
CA GLU A 404 2.78 -17.65 34.79
C GLU A 404 4.00 -18.51 35.15
N LYS A 405 4.27 -19.53 34.32
CA LYS A 405 5.46 -20.40 34.42
C LYS A 405 6.33 -20.22 33.17
N PRO A 406 7.59 -19.78 33.31
CA PRO A 406 8.52 -19.70 32.18
C PRO A 406 8.74 -21.08 31.54
N GLU A 407 9.01 -21.09 30.24
CA GLU A 407 9.44 -22.29 29.52
C GLU A 407 10.86 -22.69 29.95
N GLY A 408 11.08 -23.99 30.12
CA GLY A 408 12.43 -24.53 30.29
C GLY A 408 13.22 -24.47 28.98
N ILE A 409 14.53 -24.27 29.09
CA ILE A 409 15.49 -24.41 27.97
C ILE A 409 16.17 -25.77 28.12
N HIS A 410 16.07 -26.61 27.09
CA HIS A 410 16.42 -28.03 27.17
C HIS A 410 17.80 -28.34 26.60
N ASN A 411 18.35 -27.47 25.74
CA ASN A 411 19.60 -27.72 25.03
C ASN A 411 20.82 -26.98 25.63
N LEU A 412 20.81 -26.70 26.94
CA LEU A 412 21.91 -25.99 27.62
C LEU A 412 23.25 -26.73 27.57
N ASN A 413 23.24 -28.06 27.40
CA ASN A 413 24.44 -28.86 27.15
C ASN A 413 25.24 -28.36 25.93
N CYS A 414 24.60 -27.69 24.96
CA CYS A 414 25.27 -27.07 23.82
C CYS A 414 26.23 -25.95 24.24
N LEU A 415 25.99 -25.27 25.36
CA LEU A 415 26.91 -24.25 25.87
C LEU A 415 28.28 -24.87 26.18
N ILE A 416 28.28 -26.04 26.80
CA ILE A 416 29.49 -26.80 27.13
C ILE A 416 30.10 -27.41 25.86
N ALA A 417 29.31 -28.21 25.14
CA ALA A 417 29.79 -28.97 23.98
C ALA A 417 30.39 -28.07 22.89
N LYS A 418 29.82 -26.87 22.72
CA LYS A 418 30.25 -25.91 21.71
C LYS A 418 31.06 -24.76 22.30
N ARG A 419 31.31 -24.71 23.61
CA ARG A 419 32.03 -23.63 24.30
C ARG A 419 31.43 -22.25 24.01
N VAL A 420 30.10 -22.17 23.99
CA VAL A 420 29.38 -20.92 23.70
C VAL A 420 29.40 -20.03 24.93
N ARG A 421 29.71 -18.74 24.75
CA ARG A 421 29.53 -17.71 25.80
C ARG A 421 28.11 -17.18 25.73
N ALA A 422 27.39 -17.20 26.84
CA ALA A 422 26.02 -16.70 26.96
C ALA A 422 26.00 -15.66 28.08
N GLU A 423 25.69 -14.41 27.76
CA GLU A 423 25.85 -13.29 28.69
C GLU A 423 24.69 -12.31 28.60
N GLY A 424 24.08 -12.00 29.75
CA GLY A 424 23.07 -10.95 29.87
C GLY A 424 23.70 -9.62 30.21
N PHE A 425 23.07 -8.54 29.75
CA PHE A 425 23.52 -7.19 30.04
C PHE A 425 22.33 -6.26 30.28
N LEU A 426 22.56 -5.19 31.05
CA LEU A 426 21.60 -4.13 31.24
C LEU A 426 22.21 -2.82 30.74
N VAL A 427 21.49 -2.14 29.86
CA VAL A 427 21.96 -0.89 29.22
C VAL A 427 22.25 0.23 30.23
N LEU A 428 21.60 0.20 31.40
CA LEU A 428 21.80 1.17 32.48
C LEU A 428 23.27 1.26 32.92
N ASP A 429 23.99 0.14 32.91
CA ASP A 429 25.40 0.07 33.32
C ASP A 429 26.35 0.71 32.27
N TYR A 430 25.84 1.01 31.08
CA TYR A 430 26.63 1.41 29.92
C TYR A 430 26.33 2.82 29.42
N TYR A 431 25.54 3.63 30.12
CA TYR A 431 25.28 5.02 29.70
C TYR A 431 26.55 5.89 29.61
N HIS A 432 27.62 5.53 30.32
CA HIS A 432 28.94 6.15 30.14
C HIS A 432 29.51 6.00 28.71
N ARG A 433 28.97 5.09 27.90
CA ARG A 433 29.30 4.91 26.47
C ARG A 433 28.40 5.71 25.52
N TYR A 434 27.35 6.36 26.03
CA TYR A 434 26.38 7.06 25.20
C TYR A 434 26.99 8.13 24.27
N PRO A 435 27.97 8.96 24.69
CA PRO A 435 28.63 9.89 23.78
C PRO A 435 29.32 9.19 22.60
N LYS A 436 30.11 8.14 22.87
CA LYS A 436 30.78 7.34 21.85
C LYS A 436 29.78 6.68 20.88
N PHE A 437 28.65 6.24 21.39
CA PHE A 437 27.56 5.71 20.58
C PHE A 437 26.99 6.78 19.64
N LEU A 438 26.71 7.99 20.14
CA LEU A 438 26.22 9.10 19.34
C LEU A 438 27.21 9.50 18.23
N ASP A 439 28.50 9.63 18.57
CA ASP A 439 29.58 9.94 17.63
C ASP A 439 29.64 8.94 16.46
N MET A 440 29.34 7.67 16.74
CA MET A 440 29.32 6.61 15.74
C MET A 440 28.03 6.63 14.89
N VAL A 441 26.86 6.74 15.52
CA VAL A 441 25.58 6.51 14.84
C VAL A 441 25.08 7.72 14.06
N LEU A 442 25.32 8.95 14.56
CA LEU A 442 24.82 10.18 13.92
C LEU A 442 25.35 10.37 12.49
N PRO A 443 26.64 10.15 12.18
CA PRO A 443 27.14 10.20 10.81
C PRO A 443 26.46 9.20 9.89
N TYR A 444 26.15 7.98 10.38
CA TYR A 444 25.46 6.97 9.57
C TYR A 444 24.01 7.35 9.27
N ILE A 445 23.31 8.00 10.20
CA ILE A 445 21.97 8.53 9.97
C ILE A 445 22.02 9.62 8.90
N LYS A 446 22.90 10.61 9.06
CA LYS A 446 23.01 11.75 8.12
C LYS A 446 23.42 11.32 6.70
N GLN A 447 24.19 10.24 6.58
CA GLN A 447 24.61 9.67 5.30
C GLN A 447 23.58 8.68 4.70
N GLY A 448 22.45 8.44 5.37
CA GLY A 448 21.46 7.46 4.93
C GLY A 448 21.94 5.99 4.98
N LYS A 449 23.01 5.69 5.74
CA LYS A 449 23.56 4.34 5.91
C LYS A 449 22.78 3.50 6.91
N ILE A 450 22.01 4.12 7.79
CA ILE A 450 21.07 3.47 8.70
C ILE A 450 19.66 3.96 8.39
N SER A 451 18.77 3.02 8.13
CA SER A 451 17.33 3.23 8.05
C SER A 451 16.66 2.89 9.38
N TYR A 452 15.56 3.58 9.69
CA TYR A 452 14.84 3.36 10.94
C TYR A 452 13.33 3.42 10.72
N VAL A 453 12.59 2.52 11.37
CA VAL A 453 11.12 2.41 11.26
C VAL A 453 10.49 2.53 12.63
N GLU A 454 9.57 3.49 12.71
CA GLU A 454 8.76 3.80 13.88
C GLU A 454 7.29 3.48 13.57
N ASP A 455 6.60 2.98 14.58
CA ASP A 455 5.15 2.81 14.63
C ASP A 455 4.65 3.84 15.65
N ILE A 456 4.07 4.95 15.20
CA ILE A 456 3.73 6.08 16.08
C ILE A 456 2.22 6.10 16.29
N ALA A 457 1.80 5.88 17.53
CA ALA A 457 0.42 6.07 17.96
C ALA A 457 0.20 7.54 18.38
N GLU A 458 -0.86 8.16 17.89
CA GLU A 458 -1.13 9.57 18.20
C GLU A 458 -1.91 9.72 19.52
N GLY A 459 -1.44 10.64 20.35
CA GLY A 459 -2.10 11.03 21.59
C GLY A 459 -1.91 10.05 22.75
N LEU A 460 -2.01 10.60 23.96
CA LEU A 460 -1.88 9.83 25.20
C LEU A 460 -3.00 8.79 25.36
N GLU A 461 -4.18 9.08 24.79
CA GLU A 461 -5.35 8.19 24.73
C GLU A 461 -5.02 6.83 24.11
N SER A 462 -4.10 6.79 23.14
CA SER A 462 -3.71 5.58 22.41
C SER A 462 -2.69 4.73 23.14
N ALA A 463 -2.08 5.26 24.22
CA ALA A 463 -0.95 4.63 24.90
C ALA A 463 -1.26 3.22 25.46
N PRO A 464 -2.44 2.96 26.08
CA PRO A 464 -2.79 1.61 26.53
C PRO A 464 -2.83 0.59 25.39
N ALA A 465 -3.46 0.94 24.27
CA ALA A 465 -3.60 0.06 23.11
C ALA A 465 -2.23 -0.20 22.45
N ALA A 466 -1.40 0.83 22.34
CA ALA A 466 -0.04 0.73 21.81
C ALA A 466 0.84 -0.21 22.66
N LEU A 467 0.82 -0.06 23.99
CA LEU A 467 1.58 -0.92 24.90
C LEU A 467 1.12 -2.38 24.82
N VAL A 468 -0.20 -2.62 24.85
CA VAL A 468 -0.76 -3.98 24.73
C VAL A 468 -0.46 -4.60 23.36
N GLY A 469 -0.44 -3.78 22.30
CA GLY A 469 -0.13 -4.21 20.94
C GLY A 469 1.28 -4.75 20.76
N LEU A 470 2.23 -4.26 21.55
CA LEU A 470 3.62 -4.75 21.55
C LEU A 470 3.71 -6.25 21.87
N PHE A 471 2.92 -6.74 22.81
CA PHE A 471 2.97 -8.14 23.26
C PHE A 471 2.25 -9.12 22.33
N SER A 472 1.38 -8.62 21.47
CA SER A 472 0.78 -9.39 20.36
C SER A 472 1.59 -9.26 19.06
N GLY A 473 2.64 -8.42 19.06
CA GLY A 473 3.46 -8.13 17.91
C GLY A 473 2.70 -7.39 16.81
N ARG A 474 1.73 -6.53 17.17
CA ARG A 474 1.01 -5.67 16.22
C ARG A 474 1.90 -4.59 15.61
N ASN A 475 2.82 -4.05 16.40
CA ASN A 475 3.68 -2.94 16.00
C ASN A 475 4.60 -3.28 14.83
N VAL A 476 4.80 -2.38 13.86
CA VAL A 476 5.80 -2.53 12.79
C VAL A 476 6.96 -1.56 13.00
N GLY A 477 8.07 -2.06 13.55
CA GLY A 477 9.19 -1.21 13.98
C GLY A 477 9.09 -0.83 15.45
N LYS A 478 9.63 0.34 15.83
CA LYS A 478 9.63 0.83 17.21
C LYS A 478 8.29 1.48 17.55
N GLN A 479 7.57 0.96 18.55
CA GLN A 479 6.32 1.56 19.03
C GLN A 479 6.55 2.83 19.85
N ASN A 480 6.14 3.97 19.30
CA ASN A 480 6.15 5.29 19.90
C ASN A 480 4.74 5.80 20.11
N LEU A 481 4.59 6.80 20.98
CA LEU A 481 3.40 7.62 21.03
C LEU A 481 3.74 9.11 21.17
N THR A 482 2.86 9.97 20.68
CA THR A 482 2.95 11.42 20.95
C THR A 482 2.23 11.72 22.27
N ALA A 483 2.92 12.35 23.22
CA ALA A 483 2.36 12.70 24.53
C ALA A 483 1.38 13.88 24.43
N THR A 484 1.60 14.76 23.47
CA THR A 484 0.69 15.82 23.07
C THR A 484 0.26 15.58 21.63
N MET A 485 -0.98 15.97 21.30
CA MET A 485 -1.41 15.99 19.90
C MET A 485 -0.46 16.93 19.13
N VAL A 486 -0.02 16.51 17.94
CA VAL A 486 0.72 17.41 17.06
C VAL A 486 -0.11 18.68 16.91
N GLU A 487 0.43 19.83 17.32
CA GLU A 487 -0.26 21.11 17.21
C GLU A 487 -0.59 21.35 15.73
N GLY A 488 -1.88 21.26 15.42
CA GLY A 488 -2.44 21.39 14.09
C GLY A 488 -3.94 21.15 14.19
N GLU A 489 -4.71 21.90 13.41
CA GLU A 489 -6.16 21.71 13.34
C GLU A 489 -6.45 20.26 12.90
N GLN A 490 -7.00 19.45 13.81
CA GLN A 490 -7.49 18.13 13.46
C GLN A 490 -8.81 18.29 12.72
N VAL A 491 -8.82 17.85 11.47
CA VAL A 491 -10.01 17.86 10.64
C VAL A 491 -10.56 16.45 10.49
N LYS A 492 -11.88 16.36 10.27
CA LYS A 492 -12.49 15.12 9.79
C LYS A 492 -11.95 14.83 8.39
N ASN A 493 -11.63 13.57 8.13
CA ASN A 493 -11.12 13.11 6.84
C ASN A 493 -11.93 11.89 6.41
N LYS A 494 -12.76 12.03 5.38
CA LYS A 494 -13.43 10.89 4.75
C LYS A 494 -12.42 10.12 3.91
N GLN A 495 -12.49 8.80 3.98
CA GLN A 495 -11.56 7.87 3.34
C GLN A 495 -12.33 6.69 2.75
N ILE A 496 -11.89 6.19 1.60
CA ILE A 496 -12.36 4.93 1.02
C ILE A 496 -11.39 3.83 1.42
N ILE A 497 -11.82 2.98 2.34
CA ILE A 497 -11.03 1.89 2.90
C ILE A 497 -11.23 0.63 2.06
N PHE A 498 -10.14 0.00 1.64
CA PHE A 498 -10.15 -1.32 1.01
C PHE A 498 -10.35 -2.39 2.08
N LYS A 499 -11.38 -3.25 1.96
CA LYS A 499 -11.72 -4.19 3.04
C LYS A 499 -10.83 -5.41 3.08
N ASP A 500 -10.73 -6.12 1.96
CA ASP A 500 -10.01 -7.38 1.83
C ASP A 500 -9.78 -7.70 0.34
N TYR A 501 -8.92 -8.67 0.05
CA TYR A 501 -8.63 -9.10 -1.31
C TYR A 501 -9.85 -9.70 -2.02
N VAL A 502 -9.94 -9.39 -3.32
CA VAL A 502 -11.09 -9.70 -4.17
C VAL A 502 -10.74 -10.79 -5.18
N SER A 503 -11.45 -11.90 -5.11
CA SER A 503 -11.53 -12.90 -6.19
C SER A 503 -12.61 -12.51 -7.23
N GLY A 504 -12.37 -12.77 -8.51
CA GLY A 504 -13.35 -12.47 -9.58
C GLY A 504 -13.55 -10.99 -9.89
N PHE A 505 -14.79 -10.53 -10.08
CA PHE A 505 -15.10 -9.13 -10.35
C PHE A 505 -15.25 -8.32 -9.03
N PRO A 506 -14.71 -7.10 -8.95
CA PRO A 506 -14.87 -6.25 -7.77
C PRO A 506 -16.29 -5.72 -7.64
N LYS A 507 -16.72 -5.55 -6.40
CA LYS A 507 -18.01 -5.01 -5.98
C LYS A 507 -17.80 -3.75 -5.15
N GLU A 508 -18.80 -2.88 -5.13
CA GLU A 508 -18.75 -1.65 -4.31
C GLU A 508 -18.58 -1.99 -2.82
N SER A 509 -19.14 -3.13 -2.38
CA SER A 509 -19.04 -3.64 -1.01
C SER A 509 -17.61 -3.99 -0.56
N ASP A 510 -16.67 -4.14 -1.48
CA ASP A 510 -15.27 -4.47 -1.20
C ASP A 510 -14.48 -3.23 -0.71
N MET A 511 -15.10 -2.06 -0.82
CA MET A 511 -14.62 -0.79 -0.28
C MET A 511 -15.65 -0.22 0.70
N VAL A 512 -15.20 0.59 1.66
CA VAL A 512 -16.11 1.27 2.61
C VAL A 512 -15.69 2.69 2.86
N LEU A 513 -16.65 3.60 2.82
CA LEU A 513 -16.46 4.97 3.28
C LEU A 513 -16.34 4.98 4.81
N LYS A 514 -15.21 5.47 5.31
CA LYS A 514 -14.96 5.68 6.74
C LYS A 514 -14.57 7.14 6.96
N THR A 515 -15.00 7.73 8.07
CA THR A 515 -14.51 9.05 8.49
C THR A 515 -13.48 8.84 9.59
N GLY A 516 -12.24 9.22 9.31
CA GLY A 516 -11.16 9.35 10.28
C GLY A 516 -10.90 10.81 10.63
N THR A 517 -9.76 11.04 11.27
CA THR A 517 -9.22 12.37 11.60
C THR A 517 -7.83 12.50 11.01
N MET A 518 -7.46 13.71 10.60
CA MET A 518 -6.12 14.00 10.09
C MET A 518 -5.62 15.35 10.61
N VAL A 519 -4.32 15.43 10.87
CA VAL A 519 -3.62 16.69 11.17
C VAL A 519 -3.16 17.33 9.85
N LEU A 520 -3.48 18.61 9.65
CA LEU A 520 -3.13 19.35 8.43
C LEU A 520 -1.69 19.90 8.40
N LYS A 521 -0.80 19.29 9.18
CA LYS A 521 0.62 19.65 9.28
C LYS A 521 1.47 18.40 9.10
N VAL A 522 2.57 18.55 8.38
CA VAL A 522 3.58 17.51 8.22
C VAL A 522 4.23 17.29 9.59
N PRO A 523 4.33 16.04 10.07
CA PRO A 523 5.00 15.76 11.33
C PRO A 523 6.44 16.29 11.32
N HIS A 524 6.87 16.93 12.41
CA HIS A 524 8.18 17.57 12.49
C HIS A 524 9.31 16.59 12.17
N GLY A 525 10.20 16.96 11.24
CA GLY A 525 11.34 16.13 10.80
C GLY A 525 10.99 15.05 9.78
N VAL A 526 9.73 14.93 9.33
CA VAL A 526 9.33 14.05 8.24
C VAL A 526 9.48 14.81 6.91
N LYS A 527 10.27 14.24 5.99
CA LYS A 527 10.24 14.65 4.58
C LYS A 527 8.95 14.11 3.96
N GLY A 528 7.91 14.95 3.92
CA GLY A 528 6.60 14.60 3.38
C GLY A 528 5.77 15.84 3.06
N VAL A 529 4.63 15.64 2.40
CA VAL A 529 3.67 16.70 2.11
C VAL A 529 2.29 16.30 2.58
N VAL A 530 1.59 17.23 3.23
CA VAL A 530 0.15 17.10 3.49
C VAL A 530 -0.59 17.81 2.37
N VAL A 531 -1.53 17.10 1.76
CA VAL A 531 -2.29 17.60 0.61
C VAL A 531 -3.80 17.47 0.83
N LYS A 532 -4.57 18.36 0.20
CA LYS A 532 -6.00 18.21 -0.01
C LYS A 532 -6.25 17.64 -1.39
N ASN A 533 -6.88 16.47 -1.48
CA ASN A 533 -7.19 15.84 -2.75
C ASN A 533 -8.35 16.58 -3.43
N LEU A 534 -8.17 16.92 -4.71
CA LEU A 534 -9.16 17.61 -5.54
C LEU A 534 -9.82 16.61 -6.49
N TYR A 535 -9.01 15.80 -7.17
CA TYR A 535 -9.45 14.79 -8.11
C TYR A 535 -8.74 13.47 -7.88
N LEU A 536 -9.47 12.36 -7.99
CA LEU A 536 -8.91 11.01 -7.93
C LEU A 536 -9.14 10.28 -9.25
N SER A 537 -8.18 9.43 -9.58
CA SER A 537 -8.17 8.64 -10.79
C SER A 537 -8.67 7.22 -10.53
N CYS A 538 -9.62 6.75 -11.34
CA CYS A 538 -9.96 5.33 -11.43
C CYS A 538 -9.24 4.70 -12.62
N ASP A 539 -8.38 3.71 -12.38
CA ASP A 539 -7.54 3.10 -13.40
C ASP A 539 -7.64 1.57 -13.45
N PRO A 540 -7.51 0.94 -14.63
CA PRO A 540 -7.59 -0.52 -14.77
C PRO A 540 -6.59 -1.29 -13.91
N TYR A 541 -5.35 -0.77 -13.74
CA TYR A 541 -4.29 -1.46 -12.99
C TYR A 541 -4.64 -1.65 -11.50
N MET A 542 -5.57 -0.84 -10.98
CA MET A 542 -6.06 -0.96 -9.61
C MET A 542 -6.70 -2.33 -9.36
N ARG A 543 -7.22 -3.02 -10.40
CA ARG A 543 -7.76 -4.37 -10.24
C ARG A 543 -6.72 -5.36 -9.75
N SER A 544 -5.53 -5.36 -10.33
CA SER A 544 -4.44 -6.27 -9.93
C SER A 544 -4.03 -6.04 -8.48
N ARG A 545 -4.13 -4.79 -8.00
CA ARG A 545 -3.84 -4.40 -6.62
C ARG A 545 -4.89 -4.87 -5.62
N MET A 546 -6.10 -5.21 -6.08
CA MET A 546 -7.14 -5.81 -5.25
C MET A 546 -6.97 -7.33 -5.06
N ARG A 547 -5.86 -7.95 -5.52
CA ARG A 547 -5.53 -9.37 -5.32
C ARG A 547 -4.21 -9.49 -4.56
N ASP A 548 -4.02 -10.57 -3.80
CA ASP A 548 -2.70 -10.93 -3.22
C ASP A 548 -1.78 -11.50 -4.32
N LEU A 549 -1.44 -10.66 -5.30
CA LEU A 549 -0.56 -10.98 -6.41
C LEU A 549 0.84 -10.44 -6.11
N ARG A 550 1.72 -11.32 -5.63
CA ARG A 550 3.13 -10.99 -5.35
C ARG A 550 3.94 -10.95 -6.64
N GLY A 551 4.85 -9.98 -6.74
CA GLY A 551 5.70 -9.78 -7.93
C GLY A 551 5.05 -8.95 -9.06
N SER A 552 3.93 -8.27 -8.75
CA SER A 552 3.36 -7.22 -9.61
C SER A 552 4.26 -5.97 -9.60
N TYR A 553 4.23 -5.19 -10.67
CA TYR A 553 5.00 -3.93 -10.80
C TYR A 553 4.45 -2.79 -9.94
N VAL A 554 3.24 -2.94 -9.39
CA VAL A 554 2.71 -2.10 -8.30
C VAL A 554 2.22 -3.01 -7.18
N GLU A 555 2.53 -2.61 -5.94
CA GLU A 555 2.14 -3.32 -4.74
C GLU A 555 0.61 -3.45 -4.58
N PRO A 556 0.11 -4.59 -4.08
CA PRO A 556 -1.28 -4.74 -3.69
C PRO A 556 -1.75 -3.69 -2.69
N PHE A 557 -3.05 -3.44 -2.66
CA PHE A 557 -3.67 -2.65 -1.60
C PHE A 557 -3.57 -3.38 -0.27
N THR A 558 -3.36 -2.62 0.80
CA THR A 558 -3.38 -3.15 2.17
C THR A 558 -4.82 -3.20 2.67
N PRO A 559 -5.39 -4.38 2.97
CA PRO A 559 -6.68 -4.50 3.63
C PRO A 559 -6.77 -3.65 4.91
N GLY A 560 -7.90 -2.98 5.12
CA GLY A 560 -8.13 -2.08 6.24
C GLY A 560 -7.54 -0.67 6.09
N SER A 561 -6.84 -0.37 5.00
CA SER A 561 -6.23 0.95 4.72
C SER A 561 -6.95 1.70 3.61
N PRO A 562 -6.78 3.04 3.49
CA PRO A 562 -7.28 3.79 2.35
C PRO A 562 -6.75 3.22 1.02
N VAL A 563 -7.61 3.20 0.00
CA VAL A 563 -7.18 2.90 -1.39
C VAL A 563 -6.18 3.97 -1.81
N VAL A 564 -5.11 3.60 -2.52
CA VAL A 564 -4.10 4.55 -3.01
C VAL A 564 -4.10 4.54 -4.53
N GLY A 565 -4.18 5.70 -5.18
CA GLY A 565 -4.22 5.81 -6.64
C GLY A 565 -3.61 7.11 -7.12
N TYR A 566 -3.65 7.36 -8.43
CA TYR A 566 -3.26 8.67 -8.95
C TYR A 566 -4.34 9.71 -8.59
N GLY A 567 -3.91 10.95 -8.36
CA GLY A 567 -4.81 12.07 -8.11
C GLY A 567 -4.14 13.41 -8.33
N VAL A 568 -4.95 14.45 -8.26
CA VAL A 568 -4.53 15.85 -8.28
C VAL A 568 -4.89 16.45 -6.92
N ALA A 569 -3.94 17.16 -6.32
CA ALA A 569 -4.07 17.66 -4.97
C ALA A 569 -3.41 19.03 -4.82
N LYS A 570 -3.84 19.77 -3.80
CA LYS A 570 -3.24 21.04 -3.38
C LYS A 570 -2.43 20.82 -2.10
N VAL A 571 -1.17 21.27 -2.09
CA VAL A 571 -0.30 21.19 -0.92
C VAL A 571 -0.81 22.14 0.16
N LEU A 572 -1.01 21.62 1.37
CA LEU A 572 -1.40 22.38 2.56
C LEU A 572 -0.22 22.63 3.49
N ASP A 573 0.72 21.68 3.57
CA ASP A 573 1.92 21.81 4.37
C ASP A 573 3.01 20.90 3.80
N SER A 574 4.27 21.30 3.95
CA SER A 574 5.41 20.58 3.35
C SER A 574 6.62 20.56 4.27
N GLY A 575 7.15 19.36 4.52
CA GLY A 575 8.49 19.13 5.05
C GLY A 575 9.52 18.81 3.97
N ASP A 576 9.13 18.83 2.68
CA ASP A 576 10.03 18.67 1.55
C ASP A 576 10.29 20.02 0.86
N PRO A 577 11.55 20.48 0.74
CA PRO A 577 11.86 21.78 0.15
C PRO A 577 11.47 21.92 -1.33
N ASN A 578 11.17 20.83 -2.03
CA ASN A 578 10.71 20.87 -3.42
C ASN A 578 9.25 21.33 -3.56
N PHE A 579 8.48 21.32 -2.47
CA PHE A 579 7.06 21.67 -2.44
C PHE A 579 6.80 22.74 -1.38
N LYS A 580 5.88 23.66 -1.66
CA LYS A 580 5.42 24.67 -0.71
C LYS A 580 3.90 24.66 -0.63
N GLU A 581 3.37 25.18 0.47
CA GLU A 581 1.93 25.40 0.64
C GLU A 581 1.36 26.18 -0.56
N GLY A 582 0.21 25.72 -1.04
CA GLY A 582 -0.47 26.26 -2.22
C GLY A 582 -0.03 25.68 -3.56
N ASP A 583 1.09 24.95 -3.63
CA ASP A 583 1.47 24.24 -4.86
C ASP A 583 0.38 23.23 -5.28
N LEU A 584 0.13 23.11 -6.58
CA LEU A 584 -0.71 22.07 -7.15
C LEU A 584 0.18 20.92 -7.63
N VAL A 585 -0.20 19.70 -7.30
CA VAL A 585 0.57 18.49 -7.62
C VAL A 585 -0.33 17.41 -8.19
N TRP A 586 0.25 16.54 -9.02
CA TRP A 586 -0.37 15.26 -9.37
C TRP A 586 0.60 14.12 -9.11
N GLY A 587 0.08 12.95 -8.77
CA GLY A 587 0.88 11.78 -8.42
C GLY A 587 0.10 10.78 -7.58
N MET A 588 0.79 9.87 -6.90
CA MET A 588 0.15 8.89 -6.03
C MET A 588 -0.36 9.55 -4.75
N THR A 589 -1.64 9.35 -4.43
CA THR A 589 -2.32 9.88 -3.23
C THR A 589 -3.36 8.87 -2.71
N GLY A 590 -3.84 9.08 -1.49
CA GLY A 590 -4.91 8.29 -0.90
C GLY A 590 -6.28 8.67 -1.47
N TRP A 591 -7.20 7.72 -1.49
CA TRP A 591 -8.62 7.95 -1.76
C TRP A 591 -9.30 8.46 -0.50
N GLU A 592 -9.02 9.72 -0.21
CA GLU A 592 -9.42 10.43 1.00
C GLU A 592 -9.46 11.94 0.74
N GLU A 593 -10.04 12.73 1.63
CA GLU A 593 -10.10 14.20 1.46
C GLU A 593 -8.73 14.86 1.65
N TYR A 594 -7.95 14.35 2.60
CA TYR A 594 -6.60 14.81 2.92
C TYR A 594 -5.65 13.62 3.01
N SER A 595 -4.43 13.77 2.48
CA SER A 595 -3.40 12.71 2.46
C SER A 595 -2.06 13.22 2.96
N LEU A 596 -1.35 12.40 3.73
CA LEU A 596 0.08 12.58 4.02
C LEU A 596 0.88 11.72 3.05
N ILE A 597 1.69 12.35 2.21
CA ILE A 597 2.49 11.69 1.19
C ILE A 597 3.96 11.79 1.59
N THR A 598 4.57 10.65 1.92
CA THR A 598 5.99 10.56 2.32
C THR A 598 6.92 10.19 1.17
N ALA A 599 6.40 9.55 0.12
CA ALA A 599 7.11 9.24 -1.12
C ALA A 599 7.00 10.43 -2.10
N THR A 600 7.57 11.57 -1.72
CA THR A 600 7.43 12.84 -2.45
C THR A 600 8.03 12.82 -3.85
N GLU A 601 8.95 11.89 -4.14
CA GLU A 601 9.51 11.63 -5.47
C GLU A 601 8.47 11.13 -6.48
N THR A 602 7.31 10.67 -6.01
CA THR A 602 6.19 10.23 -6.87
C THR A 602 5.27 11.39 -7.29
N LEU A 603 5.53 12.60 -6.80
CA LEU A 603 4.73 13.79 -7.07
C LEU A 603 5.36 14.67 -8.15
N PHE A 604 4.51 15.15 -9.04
CA PHE A 604 4.85 16.10 -10.10
C PHE A 604 4.16 17.42 -9.81
N LYS A 605 4.93 18.52 -9.80
CA LYS A 605 4.38 19.86 -9.65
C LYS A 605 3.64 20.28 -10.93
N ILE A 606 2.40 20.74 -10.78
CA ILE A 606 1.59 21.27 -11.88
C ILE A 606 2.01 22.72 -12.13
N GLN A 607 2.61 22.97 -13.29
CA GLN A 607 3.04 24.31 -13.71
C GLN A 607 2.02 24.99 -14.64
N HIS A 608 1.25 24.21 -15.40
CA HIS A 608 0.29 24.72 -16.38
C HIS A 608 -1.12 24.62 -15.81
N THR A 609 -1.56 25.70 -15.17
CA THR A 609 -2.91 25.83 -14.59
C THR A 609 -3.89 26.53 -15.54
N ASP A 610 -3.46 26.82 -16.77
CA ASP A 610 -4.28 27.39 -17.84
C ASP A 610 -5.12 26.34 -18.59
N VAL A 611 -5.10 25.09 -18.10
CA VAL A 611 -5.91 23.96 -18.54
C VAL A 611 -6.59 23.33 -17.32
N PRO A 612 -7.74 22.63 -17.47
CA PRO A 612 -8.44 22.02 -16.34
C PRO A 612 -7.55 21.08 -15.52
N LEU A 613 -7.56 21.21 -14.18
CA LEU A 613 -6.73 20.38 -13.31
C LEU A 613 -7.06 18.89 -13.42
N SER A 614 -8.32 18.53 -13.71
CA SER A 614 -8.74 17.14 -13.94
C SER A 614 -7.92 16.46 -15.04
N TYR A 615 -7.39 17.20 -16.01
CA TYR A 615 -6.57 16.65 -17.10
C TYR A 615 -5.31 15.96 -16.58
N TYR A 616 -4.77 16.37 -15.43
CA TYR A 616 -3.61 15.73 -14.81
C TYR A 616 -3.93 14.36 -14.18
N THR A 617 -5.19 13.96 -14.06
CA THR A 617 -5.57 12.56 -13.74
C THR A 617 -5.51 11.65 -14.98
N GLY A 618 -5.39 12.23 -16.18
CA GLY A 618 -5.56 11.52 -17.44
C GLY A 618 -4.72 12.10 -18.58
N LEU A 619 -5.28 13.02 -19.39
CA LEU A 619 -4.66 13.60 -20.58
C LEU A 619 -3.22 14.11 -20.37
N LEU A 620 -2.95 14.78 -19.24
CA LEU A 620 -1.62 15.29 -18.87
C LEU A 620 -0.95 14.46 -17.78
N GLY A 621 -1.62 13.41 -17.30
CA GLY A 621 -1.11 12.50 -16.28
C GLY A 621 -0.61 11.18 -16.87
N MET A 622 -0.63 10.14 -16.04
CA MET A 622 -0.17 8.80 -16.39
C MET A 622 -0.80 8.24 -17.68
N PRO A 623 -2.13 8.29 -17.93
CA PRO A 623 -2.72 7.80 -19.18
C PRO A 623 -2.24 8.53 -20.44
N GLY A 624 -2.07 9.86 -20.38
CA GLY A 624 -1.54 10.65 -21.50
C GLY A 624 -0.09 10.31 -21.83
N MET A 625 0.74 10.19 -20.80
CA MET A 625 2.14 9.77 -20.95
C MET A 625 2.23 8.34 -21.50
N THR A 626 1.33 7.45 -21.07
CA THR A 626 1.24 6.08 -21.59
C THR A 626 0.89 6.05 -23.08
N ALA A 627 -0.10 6.86 -23.50
CA ALA A 627 -0.45 7.00 -24.90
C ALA A 627 0.74 7.55 -25.73
N TYR A 628 1.42 8.57 -25.22
CA TYR A 628 2.56 9.19 -25.90
C TYR A 628 3.73 8.22 -26.05
N ALA A 629 4.19 7.59 -24.97
CA ALA A 629 5.32 6.66 -25.02
C ALA A 629 5.00 5.43 -25.87
N GLY A 630 3.83 4.80 -25.66
CA GLY A 630 3.44 3.62 -26.44
C GLY A 630 3.27 3.93 -27.93
N PHE A 631 2.76 5.11 -28.27
CA PHE A 631 2.60 5.48 -29.68
C PHE A 631 3.93 5.92 -30.29
N TYR A 632 4.60 6.94 -29.76
CA TYR A 632 5.78 7.53 -30.40
C TYR A 632 7.07 6.72 -30.19
N GLU A 633 7.31 6.19 -28.99
CA GLU A 633 8.57 5.51 -28.68
C GLU A 633 8.50 4.02 -29.07
N ILE A 634 7.48 3.29 -28.61
CA ILE A 634 7.36 1.84 -28.87
C ILE A 634 7.01 1.57 -30.34
N CYS A 635 6.00 2.25 -30.88
CA CYS A 635 5.53 1.97 -32.24
C CYS A 635 6.31 2.73 -33.32
N SER A 636 6.96 3.85 -32.99
CA SER A 636 7.73 4.67 -33.94
C SER A 636 6.98 4.93 -35.27
N PRO A 637 5.82 5.63 -35.20
CA PRO A 637 4.81 5.64 -36.23
C PRO A 637 5.21 6.50 -37.43
N LYS A 638 4.67 6.17 -38.60
CA LYS A 638 4.88 6.93 -39.84
C LYS A 638 3.56 7.41 -40.42
N LYS A 639 3.61 8.60 -41.02
CA LYS A 639 2.47 9.15 -41.78
C LYS A 639 1.98 8.14 -42.82
N GLY A 640 0.67 7.96 -42.89
CA GLY A 640 0.01 7.03 -43.81
C GLY A 640 -0.07 5.57 -43.34
N GLU A 641 0.49 5.22 -42.19
CA GLU A 641 0.32 3.86 -41.62
C GLU A 641 -1.12 3.63 -41.12
N SER A 642 -1.53 2.36 -41.14
CA SER A 642 -2.82 1.91 -40.58
C SER A 642 -2.69 1.57 -39.10
N VAL A 643 -3.41 2.31 -38.24
CA VAL A 643 -3.37 2.20 -36.79
C VAL A 643 -4.70 1.64 -36.28
N PHE A 644 -4.64 0.55 -35.51
CA PHE A 644 -5.77 0.02 -34.77
C PHE A 644 -5.61 0.32 -33.27
N VAL A 645 -6.69 0.77 -32.63
CA VAL A 645 -6.73 1.03 -31.18
C VAL A 645 -7.89 0.24 -30.57
N SER A 646 -7.58 -0.72 -29.70
CA SER A 646 -8.61 -1.40 -28.91
C SER A 646 -9.01 -0.59 -27.68
N ALA A 647 -10.27 -0.71 -27.24
CA ALA A 647 -10.83 0.14 -26.18
C ALA A 647 -10.61 1.65 -26.45
N ALA A 648 -10.77 2.08 -27.70
CA ALA A 648 -10.42 3.40 -28.20
C ALA A 648 -11.17 4.54 -27.50
N SER A 649 -12.33 4.28 -26.90
CA SER A 649 -13.09 5.29 -26.15
C SER A 649 -12.61 5.46 -24.70
N GLY A 650 -11.56 4.75 -24.27
CA GLY A 650 -11.02 4.80 -22.91
C GLY A 650 -10.00 5.94 -22.70
N ALA A 651 -9.42 6.01 -21.50
CA ALA A 651 -8.47 7.06 -21.11
C ALA A 651 -7.25 7.16 -22.05
N VAL A 652 -6.60 6.03 -22.34
CA VAL A 652 -5.41 5.96 -23.21
C VAL A 652 -5.82 5.95 -24.69
N GLY A 653 -6.78 5.11 -25.05
CA GLY A 653 -7.17 4.88 -26.44
C GLY A 653 -7.64 6.15 -27.17
N GLN A 654 -8.36 7.04 -26.48
CA GLN A 654 -8.85 8.27 -27.11
C GLN A 654 -7.69 9.20 -27.52
N LEU A 655 -6.55 9.13 -26.83
CA LEU A 655 -5.38 9.95 -27.09
C LEU A 655 -4.52 9.35 -28.19
N VAL A 656 -4.29 8.04 -28.16
CA VAL A 656 -3.52 7.32 -29.19
C VAL A 656 -4.12 7.55 -30.57
N GLY A 657 -5.44 7.43 -30.70
CA GLY A 657 -6.09 7.66 -31.98
C GLY A 657 -5.93 9.10 -32.48
N GLN A 658 -6.07 10.08 -31.60
CA GLN A 658 -5.86 11.49 -31.96
C GLN A 658 -4.41 11.81 -32.31
N PHE A 659 -3.43 11.26 -31.59
CA PHE A 659 -2.01 11.37 -31.96
C PHE A 659 -1.74 10.76 -33.33
N ALA A 660 -2.32 9.60 -33.62
CA ALA A 660 -2.22 8.97 -34.93
C ALA A 660 -2.87 9.81 -36.04
N LYS A 661 -4.03 10.43 -35.79
CA LYS A 661 -4.67 11.35 -36.73
C LYS A 661 -3.82 12.60 -36.98
N LEU A 662 -3.26 13.20 -35.92
CA LEU A 662 -2.37 14.36 -36.04
C LEU A 662 -1.10 14.06 -36.85
N LEU A 663 -0.59 12.82 -36.78
CA LEU A 663 0.53 12.35 -37.59
C LEU A 663 0.15 12.04 -39.05
N GLY A 664 -1.15 11.97 -39.36
CA GLY A 664 -1.68 11.65 -40.68
C GLY A 664 -1.76 10.15 -40.96
N CYS A 665 -2.05 9.34 -39.95
CA CYS A 665 -2.36 7.91 -40.09
C CYS A 665 -3.83 7.67 -40.44
N TYR A 666 -4.12 6.48 -40.98
CA TYR A 666 -5.48 5.93 -41.05
C TYR A 666 -5.77 5.18 -39.74
N VAL A 667 -6.84 5.54 -39.03
CA VAL A 667 -7.07 5.11 -37.65
C VAL A 667 -8.45 4.49 -37.52
N VAL A 668 -8.48 3.26 -37.00
CA VAL A 668 -9.71 2.55 -36.66
C VAL A 668 -9.73 2.24 -35.17
N GLY A 669 -10.86 2.46 -34.52
CA GLY A 669 -11.05 2.20 -33.10
C GLY A 669 -12.12 1.16 -32.82
N SER A 670 -11.90 0.29 -31.83
CA SER A 670 -12.97 -0.55 -31.28
C SER A 670 -13.41 -0.05 -29.90
N ALA A 671 -14.71 -0.07 -29.64
CA ALA A 671 -15.28 0.26 -28.33
C ALA A 671 -16.43 -0.67 -27.99
N GLY A 672 -16.66 -0.93 -26.70
CA GLY A 672 -17.77 -1.77 -26.24
C GLY A 672 -18.94 -0.90 -25.83
N THR A 673 -20.16 -1.19 -26.29
CA THR A 673 -21.31 -0.30 -26.09
C THR A 673 -22.07 -0.58 -24.81
N LYS A 674 -22.86 0.43 -24.42
CA LYS A 674 -24.09 0.30 -23.64
C LYS A 674 -25.08 1.33 -24.17
N GLU A 675 -26.25 0.92 -24.64
CA GLU A 675 -27.34 1.83 -24.97
C GLU A 675 -27.95 2.40 -23.68
N LYS A 676 -28.14 3.72 -23.60
CA LYS A 676 -29.20 4.33 -22.78
C LYS A 676 -29.67 5.64 -23.41
N VAL A 677 -30.53 5.52 -24.41
CA VAL A 677 -31.25 6.65 -25.04
C VAL A 677 -32.07 7.46 -24.01
N SER A 678 -32.40 6.88 -22.85
CA SER A 678 -33.17 7.56 -21.80
C SER A 678 -32.42 8.70 -21.09
N ALA A 679 -31.09 8.65 -21.00
CA ALA A 679 -30.30 9.65 -20.27
C ALA A 679 -30.07 10.93 -21.10
N MET A 680 -29.98 10.81 -22.42
CA MET A 680 -29.73 11.95 -23.32
C MET A 680 -30.95 12.87 -23.41
N ILE A 681 -32.17 12.31 -23.37
CA ILE A 681 -33.41 13.09 -23.32
C ILE A 681 -33.50 13.87 -22.00
N ILE A 682 -33.21 13.23 -20.86
CA ILE A 682 -33.25 13.90 -19.55
C ILE A 682 -32.15 14.95 -19.43
N TYR A 683 -30.93 14.67 -19.90
CA TYR A 683 -29.82 15.61 -19.85
C TYR A 683 -30.05 16.84 -20.74
N CYS A 684 -30.56 16.66 -21.97
CA CYS A 684 -30.92 17.77 -22.85
C CYS A 684 -32.06 18.63 -22.28
N VAL A 685 -33.06 18.00 -21.64
CA VAL A 685 -34.17 18.71 -20.96
C VAL A 685 -33.66 19.46 -19.72
N GLN A 686 -32.82 18.85 -18.89
CA GLN A 686 -32.26 19.48 -17.68
C GLN A 686 -31.30 20.63 -17.99
N LYS A 687 -30.45 20.50 -19.03
CA LYS A 687 -29.47 21.54 -19.39
C LYS A 687 -30.16 22.77 -19.98
N LYS A 688 -31.21 22.59 -20.79
CA LYS A 688 -32.03 23.70 -21.28
C LYS A 688 -32.90 24.32 -20.19
N TRP A 689 -33.44 23.54 -19.26
CA TRP A 689 -34.24 24.06 -18.14
C TRP A 689 -33.39 24.86 -17.13
N ARG A 690 -32.14 24.45 -16.87
CA ARG A 690 -31.18 25.22 -16.04
C ARG A 690 -30.68 26.50 -16.72
N ALA A 691 -30.52 26.50 -18.04
CA ALA A 691 -30.15 27.70 -18.80
C ALA A 691 -31.26 28.75 -18.81
N SER A 692 -32.53 28.34 -18.87
CA SER A 692 -33.67 29.27 -18.86
C SER A 692 -34.02 29.76 -17.44
N SER A 693 -33.84 28.95 -16.41
CA SER A 693 -34.11 29.36 -15.00
C SER A 693 -33.07 30.35 -14.44
N ASN A 694 -31.81 30.31 -14.89
CA ASN A 694 -30.81 31.33 -14.51
C ASN A 694 -31.03 32.70 -15.17
N SER A 695 -31.71 32.76 -16.33
CA SER A 695 -32.05 34.03 -16.98
C SER A 695 -33.28 34.73 -16.37
N ALA A 696 -34.12 33.99 -15.65
CA ALA A 696 -35.39 34.50 -15.10
C ALA A 696 -35.31 34.97 -13.64
N MET A 697 -34.16 34.80 -12.96
CA MET A 697 -33.97 35.27 -11.58
C MET A 697 -33.42 36.70 -11.46
N ILE A 698 -33.13 37.37 -12.57
CA ILE A 698 -32.64 38.76 -12.58
C ILE A 698 -33.65 39.64 -13.33
N ASN A 699 -34.85 39.79 -12.76
CA ASN A 699 -35.72 40.98 -12.89
C ASN A 699 -37.06 40.71 -12.20
N ARG A 700 -37.10 40.94 -10.88
CA ARG A 700 -38.36 41.21 -10.17
C ARG A 700 -38.41 42.70 -9.92
N ASN A 701 -39.06 43.43 -10.82
CA ASN A 701 -39.74 44.71 -10.57
C ASN A 701 -40.36 45.19 -11.89
N ASN A 702 -41.56 44.70 -12.19
CA ASN A 702 -42.71 45.51 -12.63
C ASN A 702 -43.84 44.60 -13.10
N SER A 703 -45.04 45.06 -12.78
CA SER A 703 -46.34 44.55 -13.16
C SER A 703 -46.53 44.49 -14.68
N THR A 704 -47.53 43.71 -15.11
CA THR A 704 -48.07 43.53 -16.46
C THR A 704 -47.22 42.73 -17.47
N VAL A 705 -47.55 41.43 -17.61
CA VAL A 705 -47.20 40.62 -18.79
C VAL A 705 -48.50 40.15 -19.45
N HIS A 706 -49.01 40.98 -20.36
CA HIS A 706 -49.81 40.54 -21.49
C HIS A 706 -49.02 40.88 -22.76
N SER A 707 -48.99 39.93 -23.69
CA SER A 707 -48.46 40.04 -25.06
C SER A 707 -46.92 40.08 -25.21
N THR A 708 -46.35 38.96 -25.68
CA THR A 708 -45.34 38.87 -26.77
C THR A 708 -44.81 37.43 -26.88
N LEU A 709 -45.56 36.56 -27.57
CA LEU A 709 -45.09 35.25 -28.05
C LEU A 709 -44.87 35.13 -29.59
N PRO A 710 -44.96 36.17 -30.45
CA PRO A 710 -44.58 36.01 -31.86
C PRO A 710 -43.10 36.23 -32.24
N SER A 711 -42.13 36.35 -31.31
CA SER A 711 -40.72 36.63 -31.65
C SER A 711 -39.76 35.45 -31.55
N TYR A 712 -40.20 34.28 -31.04
CA TYR A 712 -39.33 33.09 -30.92
C TYR A 712 -39.34 32.17 -32.15
N LEU A 713 -40.31 32.33 -33.06
CA LEU A 713 -40.45 31.48 -34.26
C LEU A 713 -39.61 31.95 -35.45
N SER A 714 -39.04 33.17 -35.44
CA SER A 714 -38.19 33.65 -36.55
C SER A 714 -36.73 33.18 -36.46
N TYR A 715 -36.28 32.70 -35.30
CA TYR A 715 -34.91 32.19 -35.13
C TYR A 715 -34.75 30.73 -35.61
N PHE A 716 -35.82 29.93 -35.55
CA PHE A 716 -35.82 28.53 -35.99
C PHE A 716 -35.99 28.35 -37.51
N ALA A 717 -36.19 29.41 -38.28
CA ALA A 717 -36.40 29.33 -39.74
C ALA A 717 -35.11 29.42 -40.58
N LYS A 718 -33.91 29.50 -39.96
CA LYS A 718 -32.63 29.62 -40.70
C LYS A 718 -31.79 28.34 -40.77
N GLU A 719 -32.13 27.27 -40.06
CA GLU A 719 -31.47 25.97 -40.22
C GLU A 719 -32.43 24.98 -40.88
N LYS A 720 -32.11 24.57 -42.12
CA LYS A 720 -32.90 23.66 -42.96
C LYS A 720 -32.86 22.20 -42.47
N THR A 721 -33.17 21.93 -41.21
CA THR A 721 -33.32 20.57 -40.68
C THR A 721 -34.33 20.51 -39.54
N CYS A 722 -35.60 20.83 -39.80
CA CYS A 722 -36.71 20.30 -38.99
C CYS A 722 -38.07 20.49 -39.67
N ASN A 723 -38.87 19.42 -39.71
CA ASN A 723 -40.22 19.44 -40.26
C ASN A 723 -41.18 20.13 -39.27
N VAL A 724 -41.49 21.39 -39.54
CA VAL A 724 -42.28 22.32 -38.70
C VAL A 724 -43.72 21.87 -38.33
N PRO A 725 -44.42 20.96 -39.04
CA PRO A 725 -45.77 20.53 -38.64
C PRO A 725 -45.82 19.72 -37.34
N LEU A 726 -44.75 19.01 -36.95
CA LEU A 726 -44.76 18.10 -35.79
C LEU A 726 -44.67 18.84 -34.45
N LEU A 727 -44.05 20.02 -34.43
CA LEU A 727 -43.93 20.87 -33.23
C LEU A 727 -45.27 21.54 -32.85
N ARG A 728 -46.19 21.71 -33.80
CA ARG A 728 -47.55 22.19 -33.51
C ARG A 728 -48.41 21.13 -32.84
N ALA A 729 -48.25 19.84 -33.17
CA ALA A 729 -49.05 18.77 -32.57
C ALA A 729 -48.70 18.51 -31.10
N LEU A 730 -47.42 18.66 -30.71
CA LEU A 730 -46.95 18.44 -29.35
C LEU A 730 -47.38 19.55 -28.37
N PHE A 731 -47.70 20.75 -28.84
CA PHE A 731 -48.03 21.89 -27.98
C PHE A 731 -49.55 22.04 -27.69
N TYR A 732 -50.43 21.51 -28.55
CA TYR A 732 -51.88 21.59 -28.35
C TYR A 732 -52.49 20.43 -27.54
N GLY A 733 -51.73 19.37 -27.23
CA GLY A 733 -52.22 18.20 -26.49
C GLY A 733 -52.08 18.28 -24.95
N LEU A 734 -51.58 19.40 -24.39
CA LEU A 734 -51.27 19.53 -22.96
C LEU A 734 -52.01 20.67 -22.26
N VAL A 735 -53.06 21.22 -22.88
CA VAL A 735 -53.94 22.22 -22.25
C VAL A 735 -55.35 21.67 -22.22
N GLU A 736 -55.62 20.73 -21.30
CA GLU A 736 -56.98 20.43 -20.81
C GLU A 736 -56.94 19.40 -19.67
N LEU A 737 -56.46 19.76 -18.48
CA LEU A 737 -56.85 19.09 -17.22
C LEU A 737 -56.72 20.08 -16.03
N PRO A 738 -57.70 20.13 -15.08
CA PRO A 738 -57.73 21.17 -14.06
C PRO A 738 -56.73 20.96 -12.92
N ILE A 739 -56.22 22.07 -12.41
CA ILE A 739 -55.33 22.19 -11.25
C ILE A 739 -56.15 22.03 -9.97
N SER A 740 -56.21 20.83 -9.41
CA SER A 740 -56.41 20.60 -7.97
C SER A 740 -56.20 19.11 -7.65
N CYS A 741 -55.40 18.84 -6.61
CA CYS A 741 -55.04 17.52 -6.06
C CYS A 741 -53.91 16.78 -6.81
N ILE A 742 -52.67 16.96 -6.35
CA ILE A 742 -51.68 15.92 -5.98
C ILE A 742 -50.47 16.67 -5.39
N THR A 743 -50.52 16.87 -4.07
CA THR A 743 -49.38 17.22 -3.23
C THR A 743 -48.79 15.95 -2.63
N PHE A 744 -47.46 15.83 -2.69
CA PHE A 744 -46.62 15.00 -1.82
C PHE A 744 -47.05 13.53 -1.56
N ARG A 745 -46.70 12.61 -2.47
CA ARG A 745 -46.49 11.18 -2.11
C ARG A 745 -45.78 10.27 -3.13
N TRP A 746 -45.18 10.81 -4.19
CA TRP A 746 -44.51 9.98 -5.22
C TRP A 746 -42.97 10.02 -5.20
N LEU A 747 -42.34 10.95 -4.47
CA LEU A 747 -40.87 11.02 -4.38
C LEU A 747 -40.26 10.22 -3.22
N ASP A 748 -41.03 9.82 -2.20
CA ASP A 748 -40.49 9.13 -1.02
C ASP A 748 -40.52 7.59 -1.14
N PHE A 749 -41.30 7.05 -2.07
CA PHE A 749 -41.39 5.60 -2.29
C PHE A 749 -40.24 5.06 -3.17
N ALA A 750 -39.73 5.86 -4.11
CA ALA A 750 -38.63 5.47 -5.00
C ALA A 750 -37.25 5.52 -4.34
N TYR A 751 -37.11 6.19 -3.19
CA TYR A 751 -35.83 6.33 -2.47
C TYR A 751 -35.64 5.28 -1.37
N ARG A 752 -36.68 4.50 -1.00
CA ARG A 752 -36.64 3.53 0.11
C ARG A 752 -36.78 2.04 -0.28
N ALA A 753 -36.99 1.70 -1.54
CA ALA A 753 -37.11 0.30 -1.98
C ALA A 753 -35.81 -0.22 -2.61
N ASN A 754 -34.92 -0.71 -1.76
CA ASN A 754 -33.73 -1.46 -2.12
C ASN A 754 -34.13 -2.95 -2.27
N PHE A 755 -34.39 -3.44 -3.50
CA PHE A 755 -34.50 -4.88 -3.78
C PHE A 755 -33.96 -5.22 -5.16
N GLY A 756 -33.13 -6.27 -5.19
CA GLY A 756 -32.45 -6.80 -6.37
C GLY A 756 -33.34 -7.57 -7.33
N CYS A 757 -32.70 -8.04 -8.41
CA CYS A 757 -33.17 -8.95 -9.45
C CYS A 757 -34.54 -9.62 -9.24
N LEU A 758 -35.50 -9.28 -10.10
CA LEU A 758 -36.51 -10.24 -10.54
C LEU A 758 -37.01 -9.88 -11.94
N ASP A 759 -36.91 -10.85 -12.85
CA ASP A 759 -37.58 -10.88 -14.14
C ASP A 759 -39.09 -10.64 -13.95
N PHE A 760 -39.65 -9.64 -14.62
CA PHE A 760 -41.10 -9.50 -14.74
C PHE A 760 -41.52 -9.81 -16.17
N VAL A 761 -42.02 -11.03 -16.35
CA VAL A 761 -42.91 -11.43 -17.44
C VAL A 761 -44.21 -10.62 -17.26
N ILE A 762 -44.47 -9.68 -18.16
CA ILE A 762 -45.77 -8.97 -18.20
C ILE A 762 -46.82 -9.97 -18.68
N SER A 763 -47.71 -10.39 -17.77
CA SER A 763 -48.92 -11.10 -18.14
C SER A 763 -49.83 -10.14 -18.92
N ARG A 764 -50.17 -10.56 -20.14
CA ARG A 764 -51.19 -9.91 -20.96
C ARG A 764 -52.53 -9.98 -20.25
N LYS A 765 -53.04 -8.84 -19.78
CA LYS A 765 -54.48 -8.49 -19.87
C LYS A 765 -54.70 -7.04 -19.44
N GLN A 766 -55.34 -6.30 -20.35
CA GLN A 766 -55.88 -4.94 -20.20
C GLN A 766 -54.89 -3.76 -20.20
N VAL A 767 -54.30 -3.46 -21.36
CA VAL A 767 -54.40 -2.13 -22.00
C VAL A 767 -54.32 -2.38 -23.51
N VAL A 768 -55.47 -2.36 -24.19
CA VAL A 768 -55.57 -2.35 -25.65
C VAL A 768 -56.10 -0.98 -26.03
N GLN A 769 -55.22 -0.14 -26.59
CA GLN A 769 -55.48 0.89 -27.61
C GLN A 769 -54.33 1.93 -27.64
N ASN A 770 -53.22 1.57 -28.29
CA ASN A 770 -52.37 2.44 -29.15
C ASN A 770 -51.01 1.79 -29.43
N ASP A 771 -51.01 0.52 -29.83
CA ASP A 771 -49.78 -0.22 -30.12
C ASP A 771 -49.12 0.19 -31.44
N SER A 772 -49.84 0.71 -32.44
CA SER A 772 -49.19 1.05 -33.72
C SER A 772 -48.38 2.35 -33.63
N TYR A 773 -48.81 3.33 -32.84
CA TYR A 773 -48.10 4.60 -32.73
C TYR A 773 -46.84 4.46 -31.87
N ILE A 774 -46.90 3.74 -30.75
CA ILE A 774 -45.73 3.48 -29.90
C ILE A 774 -44.76 2.51 -30.59
N ASN A 775 -45.25 1.46 -31.28
CA ASN A 775 -44.34 0.57 -32.01
C ASN A 775 -43.76 1.20 -33.28
N ASN A 776 -44.46 2.16 -33.92
CA ASN A 776 -43.90 2.95 -35.01
C ASN A 776 -42.95 4.04 -34.50
N LEU A 777 -43.21 4.67 -33.34
CA LEU A 777 -42.28 5.62 -32.72
C LEU A 777 -41.01 4.90 -32.23
N LEU A 778 -41.17 3.74 -31.61
CA LEU A 778 -40.05 2.88 -31.20
C LEU A 778 -39.31 2.35 -32.44
N SER A 779 -40.00 1.81 -33.45
CA SER A 779 -39.34 1.37 -34.70
C SER A 779 -38.66 2.51 -35.44
N PHE A 780 -39.22 3.73 -35.44
CA PHE A 780 -38.59 4.89 -36.07
C PHE A 780 -37.40 5.42 -35.25
N CYS A 781 -37.46 5.36 -33.92
CA CYS A 781 -36.33 5.63 -33.02
C CYS A 781 -35.24 4.55 -33.08
N PHE A 782 -35.60 3.29 -33.34
CA PHE A 782 -34.66 2.18 -33.53
C PHE A 782 -34.06 2.18 -34.94
N ALA A 783 -34.84 2.52 -35.98
CA ALA A 783 -34.37 2.61 -37.36
C ALA A 783 -33.51 3.85 -37.65
N ASN A 784 -33.63 4.90 -36.83
CA ASN A 784 -32.80 6.11 -36.88
C ASN A 784 -31.92 6.28 -35.64
N SER A 785 -31.62 5.20 -34.92
CA SER A 785 -30.79 5.27 -33.72
C SER A 785 -29.36 5.67 -34.14
N PRO A 786 -28.74 6.71 -33.55
CA PRO A 786 -27.36 7.08 -33.87
C PRO A 786 -26.43 5.90 -33.56
N LEU A 787 -25.29 5.83 -34.27
CA LEU A 787 -24.17 4.94 -33.95
C LEU A 787 -24.03 4.83 -32.42
N PRO A 788 -23.73 3.64 -31.87
CA PRO A 788 -23.62 3.50 -30.43
C PRO A 788 -22.71 4.58 -29.84
N LEU A 789 -23.13 5.27 -28.78
CA LEU A 789 -22.54 6.53 -28.27
C LEU A 789 -21.00 6.60 -28.32
N LYS A 790 -20.31 5.49 -28.02
CA LYS A 790 -18.85 5.40 -28.06
C LYS A 790 -18.27 5.34 -29.47
N VAL A 791 -18.90 4.63 -30.40
CA VAL A 791 -18.49 4.58 -31.82
C VAL A 791 -18.68 5.94 -32.48
N ASP A 792 -19.82 6.59 -32.22
CA ASP A 792 -20.08 7.95 -32.70
C ASP A 792 -19.04 8.94 -32.19
N LEU A 793 -18.71 8.86 -30.89
CA LEU A 793 -17.68 9.66 -30.26
C LEU A 793 -16.31 9.53 -30.95
N LEU A 794 -15.90 8.29 -31.29
CA LEU A 794 -14.63 8.04 -31.96
C LEU A 794 -14.56 8.74 -33.32
N LYS A 795 -15.60 8.60 -34.16
CA LYS A 795 -15.62 9.16 -35.51
C LYS A 795 -15.80 10.68 -35.49
N ASN A 796 -16.81 11.16 -34.77
CA ASN A 796 -17.25 12.54 -34.88
C ASN A 796 -16.51 13.51 -33.96
N LYS A 797 -16.03 13.06 -32.79
CA LYS A 797 -15.33 13.92 -31.83
C LYS A 797 -13.82 13.74 -31.85
N PHE A 798 -13.33 12.51 -31.98
CA PHE A 798 -11.89 12.24 -31.99
C PHE A 798 -11.29 12.12 -33.40
N GLY A 799 -12.12 12.14 -34.44
CA GLY A 799 -11.67 12.18 -35.83
C GLY A 799 -11.11 10.85 -36.35
N PHE A 800 -11.48 9.71 -35.74
CA PHE A 800 -11.14 8.39 -36.29
C PHE A 800 -11.79 8.22 -37.65
N ASP A 801 -11.09 7.56 -38.58
CA ASP A 801 -11.63 7.30 -39.91
C ASP A 801 -12.79 6.30 -39.82
N GLU A 802 -12.58 5.22 -39.06
CA GLU A 802 -13.60 4.22 -38.80
C GLU A 802 -13.64 3.78 -37.34
N ALA A 803 -14.78 3.25 -36.92
CA ALA A 803 -14.93 2.66 -35.59
C ALA A 803 -16.06 1.63 -35.57
N PHE A 804 -15.95 0.65 -34.67
CA PHE A 804 -16.97 -0.40 -34.54
C PHE A 804 -17.17 -0.88 -33.11
N ASN A 805 -18.36 -1.45 -32.86
CA ASN A 805 -18.68 -2.11 -31.62
C ASN A 805 -18.20 -3.57 -31.65
N TYR A 806 -17.12 -3.88 -30.94
CA TYR A 806 -16.59 -5.24 -30.95
C TYR A 806 -17.52 -6.27 -30.30
N LYS A 807 -18.51 -5.84 -29.49
CA LYS A 807 -19.49 -6.75 -28.86
C LYS A 807 -20.59 -7.21 -29.82
N GLU A 808 -20.79 -6.52 -30.93
CA GLU A 808 -21.80 -6.86 -31.96
C GLU A 808 -21.21 -7.71 -33.09
N GLU A 809 -19.88 -7.78 -33.20
CA GLU A 809 -19.20 -8.57 -34.22
C GLU A 809 -19.16 -10.05 -33.80
N LYS A 810 -19.68 -10.92 -34.66
CA LYS A 810 -19.61 -12.38 -34.46
C LYS A 810 -18.25 -12.97 -34.82
N ASP A 811 -17.52 -12.28 -35.69
CA ASP A 811 -16.21 -12.68 -36.18
C ASP A 811 -15.31 -11.44 -36.25
N LEU A 812 -14.41 -11.34 -35.26
CA LEU A 812 -13.48 -10.22 -35.16
C LEU A 812 -12.45 -10.20 -36.30
N ASP A 813 -12.07 -11.35 -36.86
CA ASP A 813 -11.14 -11.41 -38.00
C ASP A 813 -11.80 -10.83 -39.26
N ALA A 814 -13.04 -11.23 -39.54
CA ALA A 814 -13.81 -10.67 -40.65
C ALA A 814 -14.06 -9.16 -40.47
N ALA A 815 -14.37 -8.72 -39.25
CA ALA A 815 -14.53 -7.30 -38.94
C ALA A 815 -13.25 -6.51 -39.19
N LEU A 816 -12.10 -7.00 -38.73
CA LEU A 816 -10.82 -6.33 -38.94
C LEU A 816 -10.43 -6.28 -40.42
N LYS A 817 -10.66 -7.34 -41.21
CA LYS A 817 -10.44 -7.31 -42.68
C LYS A 817 -11.31 -6.28 -43.39
N ARG A 818 -12.55 -6.09 -42.93
CA ARG A 818 -13.47 -5.09 -43.48
C ARG A 818 -12.95 -3.67 -43.30
N TYR A 819 -12.40 -3.35 -42.12
CA TYR A 819 -11.86 -2.01 -41.84
C TYR A 819 -10.39 -1.82 -42.25
N PHE A 820 -9.63 -2.91 -42.37
CA PHE A 820 -8.22 -2.94 -42.76
C PHE A 820 -7.99 -3.94 -43.91
N PRO A 821 -8.50 -3.67 -45.14
CA PRO A 821 -8.35 -4.59 -46.27
C PRO A 821 -6.88 -4.85 -46.64
N ASN A 822 -6.00 -3.89 -46.32
CA ASN A 822 -4.56 -3.98 -46.55
C ASN A 822 -3.77 -4.40 -45.29
N GLY A 823 -4.46 -4.68 -44.18
CA GLY A 823 -3.88 -5.04 -42.88
C GLY A 823 -3.47 -3.84 -42.00
N ILE A 824 -2.99 -4.18 -40.79
CA ILE A 824 -2.69 -3.25 -39.69
C ILE A 824 -1.17 -3.05 -39.55
N ASP A 825 -0.69 -1.81 -39.57
CA ASP A 825 0.72 -1.50 -39.34
C ASP A 825 1.04 -1.40 -37.84
N ILE A 826 0.18 -0.72 -37.09
CA ILE A 826 0.35 -0.44 -35.67
C ILE A 826 -0.90 -0.87 -34.93
N TYR A 827 -0.71 -1.62 -33.85
CA TYR A 827 -1.79 -1.94 -32.91
C TYR A 827 -1.43 -1.46 -31.51
N PHE A 828 -2.30 -0.64 -30.92
CA PHE A 828 -2.18 -0.25 -29.52
C PHE A 828 -3.10 -1.15 -28.68
N GLU A 829 -2.50 -2.08 -27.95
CA GLU A 829 -3.19 -3.15 -27.23
C GLU A 829 -3.51 -2.75 -25.78
N ASN A 830 -4.82 -2.66 -25.50
CA ASN A 830 -5.40 -2.34 -24.19
C ASN A 830 -6.30 -3.45 -23.61
N VAL A 831 -6.71 -4.42 -24.44
CA VAL A 831 -7.79 -5.38 -24.19
C VAL A 831 -7.26 -6.81 -24.01
N GLY A 832 -6.51 -7.35 -24.96
CA GLY A 832 -6.08 -8.76 -24.97
C GLY A 832 -7.18 -9.73 -25.44
N GLY A 833 -6.99 -11.02 -25.17
CA GLY A 833 -7.94 -12.10 -25.51
C GLY A 833 -8.20 -12.23 -27.02
N GLU A 834 -9.46 -12.52 -27.39
CA GLU A 834 -9.89 -12.76 -28.77
C GLU A 834 -9.55 -11.61 -29.74
N MET A 835 -9.59 -10.36 -29.26
CA MET A 835 -9.22 -9.19 -30.08
C MET A 835 -7.74 -9.24 -30.48
N LEU A 836 -6.84 -9.54 -29.55
CA LEU A 836 -5.42 -9.68 -29.84
C LEU A 836 -5.17 -10.79 -30.86
N ASP A 837 -5.85 -11.92 -30.69
CA ASP A 837 -5.73 -13.06 -31.59
C ASP A 837 -6.19 -12.73 -33.01
N ALA A 838 -7.30 -11.99 -33.16
CA ALA A 838 -7.77 -11.53 -34.45
C ALA A 838 -6.80 -10.51 -35.08
N VAL A 839 -6.24 -9.59 -34.28
CA VAL A 839 -5.29 -8.59 -34.78
C VAL A 839 -4.02 -9.23 -35.33
N LEU A 840 -3.45 -10.24 -34.66
CA LEU A 840 -2.23 -10.92 -35.13
C LEU A 840 -2.37 -11.44 -36.57
N VAL A 841 -3.56 -11.99 -36.91
CA VAL A 841 -3.89 -12.48 -38.25
C VAL A 841 -4.14 -11.35 -39.26
N ASN A 842 -4.39 -10.13 -38.81
CA ASN A 842 -4.59 -8.93 -39.64
C ASN A 842 -3.39 -7.96 -39.67
N MET A 843 -2.33 -8.20 -38.89
CA MET A 843 -1.11 -7.40 -38.96
C MET A 843 -0.46 -7.44 -40.36
N ARG A 844 0.16 -6.35 -40.76
CA ARG A 844 1.05 -6.26 -41.92
C ARG A 844 2.45 -6.81 -41.60
N LEU A 845 3.22 -7.05 -42.65
CA LEU A 845 4.62 -7.40 -42.54
C LEU A 845 5.38 -6.29 -41.78
N ARG A 846 6.15 -6.66 -40.77
CA ARG A 846 6.88 -5.75 -39.86
C ARG A 846 5.98 -4.86 -39.01
N GLY A 847 4.75 -5.30 -38.76
CA GLY A 847 3.81 -4.70 -37.82
C GLY A 847 4.39 -4.44 -36.43
N ARG A 848 3.85 -3.46 -35.69
CA ARG A 848 4.29 -3.10 -34.33
C ARG A 848 3.10 -3.10 -33.38
N ILE A 849 3.24 -3.72 -32.23
CA ILE A 849 2.22 -3.81 -31.20
C ILE A 849 2.79 -3.28 -29.89
N ALA A 850 2.23 -2.17 -29.40
CA ALA A 850 2.50 -1.67 -28.06
C ALA A 850 1.47 -2.27 -27.09
N VAL A 851 1.95 -3.05 -26.12
CA VAL A 851 1.10 -3.73 -25.14
C VAL A 851 1.08 -2.91 -23.85
N CYS A 852 0.01 -2.14 -23.69
CA CYS A 852 -0.19 -1.26 -22.53
C CYS A 852 -0.96 -1.96 -21.41
N GLY A 853 -1.90 -2.83 -21.75
CA GLY A 853 -2.73 -3.54 -20.79
C GLY A 853 -3.60 -4.59 -21.46
N LEU A 854 -4.14 -5.50 -20.66
CA LEU A 854 -4.98 -6.61 -21.15
C LEU A 854 -6.26 -6.68 -20.33
N ILE A 855 -7.07 -5.60 -20.35
CA ILE A 855 -8.20 -5.44 -19.42
C ILE A 855 -9.22 -6.58 -19.49
N SER A 856 -9.35 -7.30 -20.62
CA SER A 856 -10.25 -8.46 -20.72
C SER A 856 -9.83 -9.61 -19.81
N GLN A 857 -8.54 -9.69 -19.47
CA GLN A 857 -7.96 -10.77 -18.67
C GLN A 857 -7.99 -10.49 -17.16
N TYR A 858 -8.13 -9.23 -16.75
CA TYR A 858 -7.89 -8.80 -15.36
C TYR A 858 -8.87 -9.39 -14.34
N ASN A 859 -10.07 -9.78 -14.77
CA ASN A 859 -11.09 -10.36 -13.91
C ASN A 859 -11.18 -11.89 -14.02
N LEU A 860 -10.43 -12.51 -14.93
CA LEU A 860 -10.42 -13.96 -15.08
C LEU A 860 -9.63 -14.61 -13.93
N GLU A 861 -10.07 -15.80 -13.52
CA GLU A 861 -9.32 -16.67 -12.60
C GLU A 861 -8.16 -17.36 -13.32
N LYS A 862 -8.41 -17.78 -14.56
CA LYS A 862 -7.41 -18.35 -15.47
C LYS A 862 -7.34 -17.49 -16.73
N PRO A 863 -6.21 -16.84 -17.02
CA PRO A 863 -6.04 -16.08 -18.25
C PRO A 863 -6.18 -16.96 -19.49
N GLU A 864 -6.70 -16.36 -20.56
CA GLU A 864 -6.77 -16.97 -21.88
C GLU A 864 -5.39 -16.94 -22.56
N GLY A 865 -5.10 -17.98 -23.35
CA GLY A 865 -3.89 -18.03 -24.15
C GLY A 865 -4.02 -17.18 -25.42
N VAL A 866 -2.88 -16.70 -25.93
CA VAL A 866 -2.80 -16.10 -27.27
C VAL A 866 -2.46 -17.20 -28.27
N HIS A 867 -3.36 -17.48 -29.20
CA HIS A 867 -3.29 -18.63 -30.10
C HIS A 867 -2.50 -18.34 -31.39
N ASN A 868 -2.52 -17.09 -31.86
CA ASN A 868 -1.95 -16.72 -33.17
C ASN A 868 -0.51 -16.19 -33.12
N LEU A 869 0.27 -16.53 -32.08
CA LEU A 869 1.66 -16.08 -31.90
C LEU A 869 2.58 -16.46 -33.07
N PHE A 870 2.25 -17.49 -33.86
CA PHE A 870 2.99 -17.84 -35.07
C PHE A 870 3.07 -16.67 -36.09
N CYS A 871 2.11 -15.75 -36.06
CA CYS A 871 2.11 -14.53 -36.87
C CYS A 871 3.31 -13.61 -36.56
N LEU A 872 3.85 -13.64 -35.33
CA LEU A 872 5.06 -12.88 -35.00
C LEU A 872 6.24 -13.28 -35.90
N ILE A 873 6.32 -14.56 -36.28
CA ILE A 873 7.38 -15.09 -37.14
C ILE A 873 7.07 -14.80 -38.61
N THR A 874 5.90 -15.23 -39.09
CA THR A 874 5.56 -15.15 -40.52
C THR A 874 5.44 -13.72 -41.01
N LYS A 875 4.99 -12.81 -40.14
CA LYS A 875 4.83 -11.39 -40.44
C LYS A 875 5.92 -10.52 -39.84
N ARG A 876 6.85 -11.07 -39.04
CA ARG A 876 7.94 -10.32 -38.39
C ARG A 876 7.41 -9.16 -37.55
N VAL A 877 6.32 -9.40 -36.83
CA VAL A 877 5.68 -8.39 -35.98
C VAL A 877 6.51 -8.20 -34.71
N ARG A 878 6.79 -6.96 -34.35
CA ARG A 878 7.33 -6.60 -33.02
C ARG A 878 6.15 -6.42 -32.07
N MET A 879 6.15 -7.13 -30.96
CA MET A 879 5.17 -6.97 -29.89
C MET A 879 5.92 -6.73 -28.58
N GLU A 880 5.63 -5.61 -27.93
CA GLU A 880 6.41 -5.13 -26.79
C GLU A 880 5.50 -4.61 -25.69
N GLY A 881 5.63 -5.18 -24.50
CA GLY A 881 5.03 -4.64 -23.28
C GLY A 881 5.89 -3.52 -22.72
N PHE A 882 5.25 -2.48 -22.20
CA PHE A 882 5.94 -1.36 -21.59
C PHE A 882 5.20 -0.85 -20.36
N LEU A 883 5.94 -0.25 -19.43
CA LEU A 883 5.37 0.48 -18.30
C LEU A 883 5.71 1.95 -18.44
N VAL A 884 4.73 2.81 -18.17
CA VAL A 884 4.89 4.28 -18.30
C VAL A 884 5.99 4.85 -17.41
N PHE A 885 6.30 4.19 -16.29
CA PHE A 885 7.33 4.61 -15.34
C PHE A 885 8.73 4.63 -15.97
N ASP A 886 8.98 3.76 -16.94
CA ASP A 886 10.25 3.73 -17.70
C ASP A 886 10.43 4.99 -18.57
N TYR A 887 9.33 5.72 -18.83
CA TYR A 887 9.28 6.86 -19.75
C TYR A 887 8.99 8.20 -19.06
N TYR A 888 8.94 8.27 -17.73
CA TYR A 888 8.72 9.53 -17.01
C TYR A 888 9.81 10.57 -17.23
N HIS A 889 11.02 10.16 -17.63
CA HIS A 889 12.07 11.08 -18.07
C HIS A 889 11.69 11.88 -19.33
N LEU A 890 10.70 11.43 -20.11
CA LEU A 890 10.15 12.15 -21.27
C LEU A 890 8.99 13.08 -20.92
N TYR A 891 8.56 13.14 -19.66
CA TYR A 891 7.38 13.93 -19.26
C TYR A 891 7.47 15.42 -19.65
N PRO A 892 8.62 16.11 -19.52
CA PRO A 892 8.76 17.48 -20.01
C PRO A 892 8.51 17.62 -21.53
N LYS A 893 9.14 16.75 -22.33
CA LYS A 893 8.96 16.70 -23.80
C LYS A 893 7.51 16.39 -24.19
N PHE A 894 6.86 15.50 -23.44
CA PHE A 894 5.44 15.19 -23.61
C PHE A 894 4.56 16.43 -23.39
N LEU A 895 4.77 17.18 -22.29
CA LEU A 895 4.03 18.42 -22.03
C LEU A 895 4.27 19.47 -23.12
N GLU A 896 5.52 19.69 -23.53
CA GLU A 896 5.88 20.60 -24.61
C GLU A 896 5.16 20.26 -25.93
N THR A 897 4.97 18.97 -26.20
CA THR A 897 4.31 18.50 -27.42
C THR A 897 2.78 18.60 -27.33
N VAL A 898 2.19 18.20 -26.20
CA VAL A 898 0.74 18.00 -26.10
C VAL A 898 0.01 19.27 -25.67
N LEU A 899 0.60 20.13 -24.84
CA LEU A 899 -0.05 21.36 -24.38
C LEU A 899 -0.45 22.30 -25.54
N PRO A 900 0.39 22.54 -26.57
CA PRO A 900 -0.03 23.34 -27.72
C PRO A 900 -1.27 22.77 -28.41
N TYR A 901 -1.35 21.45 -28.59
CA TYR A 901 -2.51 20.81 -29.21
C TYR A 901 -3.78 20.95 -28.38
N ILE A 902 -3.67 20.98 -27.05
CA ILE A 902 -4.82 21.26 -26.17
C ILE A 902 -5.26 22.71 -26.34
N LYS A 903 -4.34 23.67 -26.28
CA LYS A 903 -4.63 25.11 -26.37
C LYS A 903 -5.21 25.51 -27.73
N GLU A 904 -4.74 24.87 -28.80
CA GLU A 904 -5.25 25.07 -30.16
C GLU A 904 -6.56 24.30 -30.43
N GLY A 905 -7.06 23.51 -29.47
CA GLY A 905 -8.27 22.70 -29.64
C GLY A 905 -8.12 21.53 -30.62
N LYS A 906 -6.89 21.14 -30.95
CA LYS A 906 -6.58 20.01 -31.84
C LYS A 906 -6.79 18.64 -31.18
N ILE A 907 -6.80 18.59 -29.85
CA ILE A 907 -7.15 17.39 -29.07
C ILE A 907 -8.44 17.65 -28.31
N SER A 908 -9.42 16.77 -28.52
CA SER A 908 -10.63 16.65 -27.73
C SER A 908 -10.44 15.61 -26.63
N TYR A 909 -10.85 15.93 -25.41
CA TYR A 909 -10.72 15.02 -24.28
C TYR A 909 -12.06 14.81 -23.57
N VAL A 910 -12.36 13.56 -23.22
CA VAL A 910 -13.61 13.17 -22.54
C VAL A 910 -13.31 12.50 -21.21
N GLU A 911 -13.98 13.02 -20.19
CA GLU A 911 -13.96 12.52 -18.82
C GLU A 911 -15.37 12.07 -18.42
N ASP A 912 -15.44 10.96 -17.69
CA ASP A 912 -16.62 10.51 -16.96
C ASP A 912 -16.41 10.87 -15.49
N ILE A 913 -17.16 11.87 -15.03
CA ILE A 913 -16.91 12.52 -13.74
C ILE A 913 -17.95 12.04 -12.72
N ALA A 914 -17.46 11.40 -11.66
CA ALA A 914 -18.24 11.07 -10.47
C ALA A 914 -18.01 12.14 -9.39
N GLU A 915 -19.09 12.73 -8.90
CA GLU A 915 -19.02 13.76 -7.85
C GLU A 915 -19.06 13.11 -6.45
N GLY A 916 -18.18 13.55 -5.56
CA GLY A 916 -18.09 13.09 -4.18
C GLY A 916 -17.23 11.84 -4.00
N LEU A 917 -16.43 11.83 -2.94
CA LEU A 917 -15.54 10.70 -2.61
C LEU A 917 -16.32 9.39 -2.43
N GLU A 918 -17.54 9.45 -1.89
CA GLU A 918 -18.46 8.33 -1.72
C GLU A 918 -18.82 7.60 -3.02
N SER A 919 -18.70 8.28 -4.16
CA SER A 919 -18.98 7.71 -5.48
C SER A 919 -17.80 6.91 -6.04
N ALA A 920 -16.61 6.99 -5.42
CA ALA A 920 -15.39 6.37 -5.94
C ALA A 920 -15.49 4.83 -6.09
N PRO A 921 -16.06 4.06 -5.13
CA PRO A 921 -16.28 2.63 -5.30
C PRO A 921 -17.13 2.29 -6.53
N ALA A 922 -18.25 3.00 -6.72
CA ALA A 922 -19.15 2.79 -7.86
C ALA A 922 -18.49 3.16 -9.19
N ALA A 923 -17.70 4.25 -9.21
CA ALA A 923 -16.93 4.67 -10.38
C ALA A 923 -15.89 3.62 -10.77
N LEU A 924 -15.12 3.09 -9.81
CA LEU A 924 -14.11 2.05 -10.06
C LEU A 924 -14.71 0.75 -10.58
N VAL A 925 -15.79 0.28 -9.96
CA VAL A 925 -16.52 -0.93 -10.41
C VAL A 925 -17.18 -0.69 -11.77
N GLY A 926 -17.64 0.54 -12.03
CA GLY A 926 -18.15 0.98 -13.33
C GLY A 926 -17.16 0.82 -14.47
N LEU A 927 -15.88 1.11 -14.21
CA LEU A 927 -14.80 0.96 -15.17
C LEU A 927 -14.64 -0.49 -15.65
N PHE A 928 -14.64 -1.47 -14.74
CA PHE A 928 -14.47 -2.89 -15.11
C PHE A 928 -15.67 -3.52 -15.82
N SER A 929 -16.83 -2.87 -15.75
CA SER A 929 -18.03 -3.25 -16.50
C SER A 929 -18.17 -2.49 -17.82
N GLY A 930 -17.20 -1.63 -18.15
CA GLY A 930 -17.21 -0.80 -19.36
C GLY A 930 -18.31 0.26 -19.37
N ARG A 931 -18.82 0.66 -18.19
CA ARG A 931 -19.88 1.68 -18.05
C ARG A 931 -19.38 3.07 -18.43
N ASN A 932 -18.11 3.37 -18.16
CA ASN A 932 -17.56 4.70 -18.37
C ASN A 932 -17.32 5.03 -19.85
N VAL A 933 -17.33 6.32 -20.17
CA VAL A 933 -16.91 6.88 -21.46
C VAL A 933 -15.73 7.82 -21.22
N GLY A 934 -14.58 7.56 -21.85
CA GLY A 934 -13.37 8.34 -21.61
C GLY A 934 -12.71 8.00 -20.27
N LYS A 935 -12.06 9.01 -19.66
CA LYS A 935 -11.35 8.84 -18.39
C LYS A 935 -12.32 8.91 -17.20
N GLN A 936 -12.35 7.86 -16.38
CA GLN A 936 -13.11 7.90 -15.13
C GLN A 936 -12.36 8.72 -14.07
N VAL A 937 -12.98 9.80 -13.60
CA VAL A 937 -12.46 10.72 -12.58
C VAL A 937 -13.47 10.82 -11.44
N VAL A 938 -12.96 10.98 -10.21
CA VAL A 938 -13.77 11.30 -9.03
C VAL A 938 -13.39 12.70 -8.55
N VAL A 939 -14.37 13.59 -8.40
CA VAL A 939 -14.17 14.91 -7.79
C VAL A 939 -14.34 14.79 -6.30
N VAL A 940 -13.28 15.08 -5.56
CA VAL A 940 -13.27 15.05 -4.09
C VAL A 940 -13.60 16.42 -3.53
N ALA A 941 -12.97 17.46 -4.07
CA ALA A 941 -13.21 18.83 -3.71
C ALA A 941 -13.08 19.73 -4.95
N LYS A 942 -13.91 20.78 -4.99
CA LYS A 942 -13.74 21.86 -5.98
C LYS A 942 -12.57 22.75 -5.55
N GLU A 943 -11.92 23.32 -6.56
CA GLU A 943 -10.77 24.24 -6.43
C GLU A 943 -11.03 25.41 -5.47
#